data_AF-A0A9E2MYV8-F1
#
_entry.id   AF-A0A9E2MYV8-F1
#
_cell.length_a   1.000
_cell.length_b   1.000
_cell.length_c   1.000
_cell.angle_alpha   90.00
_cell.angle_beta   90.00
_cell.angle_gamma   90.00
#
_symmetry.space_group_name_H-M   'P 1'
#
loop_
_entity.id
_entity.type
_entity.pdbx_description
1 polymer ?
#
loop_
_entity_poly.entity_id
_entity_poly.type
_entity_poly.pdbx_seq_one_letter_code
_entity_poly.pdbx_strand_id
1 'polypeptide(L)'
;MIKKIILFILFGFFNTSFSQLVSGDYQKAMEAYHVGDFTKAISLFQNLTNAEKNDKEIISTAEFFIAESYLGLDKDIGAAGKFGDFINKYPMSNFRDLALYRLGTIYYNCGDYQNSRDNFLVLLNEYPNSEYAGSSYYFVGQSYSHENKFEEAELYFKDAISSDNNSFAAHTIYALANLYEKINKYSDAVAHYDELLTYHSKSELAPYAQMRIGICYFKLKEYDSVVLELSDPLINELPVKLQTESKIVLANSFFRLMDYKNASETYTNILSSYPDDIQLNEIKYGLAWVNFQMLEYNEAFRIFSGLASGSDSLAINSLFWSAESKRYLGENDSALKIYEKFLENFPDNKLAPKAKFNSGIIYYGRNENGNAERNLISAVDSHDDLTKAKAFTLLGEISLNKKDFASAINYFNSAVNIRNLPEDVNNRALLGLGIAGYYTNDFENAIEILSRLNSRYPNFEKEKVNFYLAESFFAKGEFSKSLTHFSRVSFSEPDLGHKALYGKAYSYFNLKDYANALFYFEDYTKRYKNSDLTLDAKLRMAECYYGTKNFDKASGIYKDIFSQTRTIKDDFTYYQYCQSLFKAGKSSEAIDEFKNLQNKFPRSKFTDDSQYLIGWIYFQQGNFEDAIINYKLIFKKYPASAVKPIAYYSIGDSYYNLGQYDSALVYYNHIISKYPNTQYVFDAINGIQYCYVAKDQPDNAISVIDIYISNNPNAKNADQVLLKKGEIYYSLESYAKAIQGYTELINLYPNSSLIPNAYYWIGKSSQMLGQTDDAVNSFKYVIKNYLNSEIGVGAVLELGKIYEENNELKNAVDLYSGTINSMPDSKRVPELLFYKGMALKRNGEIQIAYETFDEVVTYYVQTIFAAKAKLELALLEIERKDYTNAGILLRELGENRNDDIGAQAQYFYGVSLFEQGKTTEAISALVRVRSVFSGYDEWYSKSLLKLGDCYVKLNDKNNAKDMYRAVIKRHKNDELGKEANQKLGKL
;
A
#
# COMPACT_ATOMS: atom_id res chain seq x y z
N MET A 1 2.66 -81.32 16.83
CA MET A 1 3.20 -82.51 16.11
C MET A 1 4.70 -82.78 16.38
N ILE A 2 5.40 -81.91 17.14
CA ILE A 2 6.86 -81.97 17.38
C ILE A 2 7.25 -82.88 18.58
N LYS A 3 6.30 -83.28 19.43
CA LYS A 3 6.53 -84.20 20.56
C LYS A 3 6.95 -85.65 20.17
N LYS A 4 6.92 -86.02 18.88
CA LYS A 4 7.24 -87.39 18.42
C LYS A 4 8.56 -87.55 17.64
N ILE A 5 9.29 -86.47 17.36
CA ILE A 5 10.48 -86.53 16.48
C ILE A 5 11.81 -86.33 17.24
N ILE A 6 11.80 -85.70 18.41
CA ILE A 6 13.03 -85.49 19.21
C ILE A 6 13.53 -86.80 19.87
N LEU A 7 12.69 -87.83 19.92
CA LEU A 7 13.02 -89.10 20.56
C LEU A 7 13.96 -90.01 19.74
N PHE A 8 14.28 -89.66 18.48
CA PHE A 8 15.01 -90.54 17.56
C PHE A 8 16.49 -90.17 17.31
N ILE A 9 16.99 -89.04 17.85
CA ILE A 9 18.34 -88.53 17.53
C ILE A 9 19.35 -88.67 18.71
N LEU A 10 18.92 -89.15 19.87
CA LEU A 10 19.80 -89.41 21.03
C LEU A 10 20.41 -90.83 21.07
N PHE A 11 20.33 -91.61 19.98
CA PHE A 11 20.84 -93.00 19.92
C PHE A 11 22.26 -93.16 19.34
N GLY A 12 22.97 -92.04 19.08
CA GLY A 12 24.23 -92.07 18.32
C GLY A 12 25.55 -92.03 19.10
N PHE A 13 25.57 -91.60 20.37
CA PHE A 13 26.84 -91.22 21.01
C PHE A 13 26.96 -91.59 22.50
N PHE A 14 26.53 -92.78 22.90
CA PHE A 14 27.03 -93.40 24.14
C PHE A 14 27.12 -94.92 23.98
N ASN A 15 28.06 -95.34 23.13
CA ASN A 15 28.62 -96.68 23.18
C ASN A 15 30.14 -96.51 23.21
N THR A 16 30.72 -96.53 24.42
CA THR A 16 31.84 -97.39 24.78
C THR A 16 32.28 -97.09 26.21
N SER A 17 32.40 -98.15 27.02
CA SER A 17 33.29 -98.25 28.19
C SER A 17 32.76 -97.82 29.57
N PHE A 18 31.72 -98.49 30.07
CA PHE A 18 31.76 -98.95 31.46
C PHE A 18 31.17 -100.36 31.56
N SER A 19 31.91 -101.21 32.26
CA SER A 19 31.84 -102.67 32.21
C SER A 19 30.55 -103.26 32.78
N GLN A 20 30.16 -104.39 32.18
CA GLN A 20 29.33 -105.47 32.74
C GLN A 20 29.40 -105.57 34.28
N LEU A 21 28.41 -105.00 34.98
CA LEU A 21 27.63 -105.65 36.06
C LEU A 21 26.55 -104.74 36.70
N VAL A 22 25.77 -103.93 35.96
CA VAL A 22 24.57 -103.27 36.55
C VAL A 22 23.37 -103.29 35.58
N SER A 23 22.45 -104.20 35.90
CA SER A 23 21.00 -104.34 35.62
C SER A 23 20.46 -104.09 34.19
N GLY A 24 19.84 -105.11 33.60
CA GLY A 24 18.81 -104.93 32.57
C GLY A 24 17.59 -104.12 33.05
N ASP A 25 17.56 -103.70 34.32
CA ASP A 25 16.51 -102.87 34.91
C ASP A 25 16.74 -101.37 34.64
N TYR A 26 17.98 -100.89 34.51
CA TYR A 26 18.27 -99.51 34.04
C TYR A 26 17.80 -99.30 32.60
N GLN A 27 18.09 -100.27 31.72
CA GLN A 27 17.64 -100.19 30.33
C GLN A 27 16.11 -100.22 30.22
N LYS A 28 15.43 -101.07 31.00
CA LYS A 28 13.96 -101.08 31.11
C LYS A 28 13.40 -99.76 31.65
N ALA A 29 14.09 -99.12 32.60
CA ALA A 29 13.67 -97.83 33.17
C ALA A 29 13.76 -96.71 32.11
N MET A 30 14.86 -96.66 31.36
CA MET A 30 15.04 -95.72 30.25
C MET A 30 14.05 -95.98 29.10
N GLU A 31 13.79 -97.24 28.75
CA GLU A 31 12.76 -97.59 27.76
C GLU A 31 11.38 -97.08 28.17
N ALA A 32 11.00 -97.27 29.44
CA ALA A 32 9.73 -96.75 29.97
C ALA A 32 9.66 -95.21 29.92
N TYR A 33 10.76 -94.53 30.27
CA TYR A 33 10.88 -93.08 30.16
C TYR A 33 10.69 -92.57 28.73
N HIS A 34 11.39 -93.19 27.77
CA HIS A 34 11.33 -92.81 26.37
C HIS A 34 9.95 -93.03 25.73
N VAL A 35 9.26 -94.12 26.08
CA VAL A 35 7.88 -94.38 25.60
C VAL A 35 6.85 -93.44 26.27
N GLY A 36 7.25 -92.67 27.28
CA GLY A 36 6.39 -91.72 28.01
C GLY A 36 5.58 -92.36 29.15
N ASP A 37 5.90 -93.61 29.54
CA ASP A 37 5.30 -94.26 30.71
C ASP A 37 6.08 -93.84 31.97
N PHE A 38 5.91 -92.58 32.35
CA PHE A 38 6.68 -91.95 33.43
C PHE A 38 6.38 -92.54 34.80
N THR A 39 5.18 -93.07 35.04
CA THR A 39 4.84 -93.73 36.32
C THR A 39 5.63 -95.02 36.47
N LYS A 40 5.72 -95.81 35.39
CA LYS A 40 6.54 -97.02 35.36
C LYS A 40 8.02 -96.67 35.42
N ALA A 41 8.48 -95.66 34.69
CA ALA A 41 9.85 -95.18 34.73
C ALA A 41 10.29 -94.80 36.15
N ILE A 42 9.48 -94.01 36.89
CA ILE A 42 9.75 -93.65 38.29
C ILE A 42 9.93 -94.89 39.15
N SER A 43 9.02 -95.88 39.05
CA SER A 43 9.11 -97.10 39.84
C SER A 43 10.38 -97.90 39.56
N LEU A 44 10.79 -97.98 38.29
CA LEU A 44 11.97 -98.71 37.86
C LEU A 44 13.26 -97.98 38.27
N PHE A 45 13.31 -96.66 38.14
CA PHE A 45 14.45 -95.86 38.63
C PHE A 45 14.56 -95.88 40.16
N GLN A 46 13.44 -95.87 40.91
CA GLN A 46 13.45 -96.00 42.37
C GLN A 46 14.01 -97.34 42.85
N ASN A 47 13.78 -98.42 42.10
CA ASN A 47 14.39 -99.72 42.41
C ASN A 47 15.91 -99.67 42.25
N LEU A 48 16.42 -98.85 41.32
CA LEU A 48 17.86 -98.69 41.07
C LEU A 48 18.54 -97.82 42.13
N THR A 49 17.82 -96.87 42.73
CA THR A 49 18.37 -96.03 43.81
C THR A 49 18.44 -96.76 45.15
N ASN A 50 17.61 -97.78 45.37
CA ASN A 50 17.53 -98.54 46.63
C ASN A 50 18.44 -99.79 46.70
N ALA A 51 19.17 -100.13 45.65
CA ALA A 51 20.03 -101.31 45.61
C ALA A 51 21.45 -101.02 46.16
N GLU A 52 21.87 -101.72 47.24
CA GLU A 52 23.14 -101.49 47.95
C GLU A 52 24.43 -101.67 47.12
N LYS A 53 24.36 -102.22 45.90
CA LYS A 53 25.51 -102.54 45.04
C LYS A 53 25.67 -101.63 43.81
N ASN A 54 24.84 -100.61 43.62
CA ASN A 54 24.90 -99.77 42.42
C ASN A 54 25.94 -98.65 42.54
N ASP A 55 26.57 -98.30 41.41
CA ASP A 55 27.53 -97.20 41.31
C ASP A 55 26.84 -95.84 41.58
N LYS A 56 27.55 -94.91 42.22
CA LYS A 56 27.08 -93.56 42.52
C LYS A 56 26.65 -92.79 41.26
N GLU A 57 27.27 -93.07 40.11
CA GLU A 57 26.90 -92.46 38.82
C GLU A 57 25.55 -92.97 38.30
N ILE A 58 25.24 -94.25 38.49
CA ILE A 58 23.94 -94.83 38.11
C ILE A 58 22.84 -94.33 39.03
N ILE A 59 23.12 -94.21 40.34
CA ILE A 59 22.18 -93.66 41.32
C ILE A 59 21.88 -92.19 41.01
N SER A 60 22.88 -91.36 40.72
CA SER A 60 22.66 -89.96 40.38
C SER A 60 21.86 -89.81 39.08
N THR A 61 22.19 -90.60 38.05
CA THR A 61 21.45 -90.62 36.78
C THR A 61 19.99 -91.06 36.97
N ALA A 62 19.75 -92.10 37.79
CA ALA A 62 18.40 -92.54 38.11
C ALA A 62 17.60 -91.47 38.88
N GLU A 63 18.20 -90.78 39.86
CA GLU A 63 17.54 -89.67 40.57
C GLU A 63 17.21 -88.49 39.65
N PHE A 64 18.08 -88.17 38.69
CA PHE A 64 17.79 -87.18 37.64
C PHE A 64 16.60 -87.58 36.77
N PHE A 65 16.56 -88.81 36.26
CA PHE A 65 15.45 -89.27 35.42
C PHE A 65 14.15 -89.50 36.20
N ILE A 66 14.22 -89.71 37.53
CA ILE A 66 13.03 -89.61 38.38
C ILE A 66 12.50 -88.18 38.33
N ALA A 67 13.35 -87.16 38.51
CA ALA A 67 12.93 -85.76 38.46
C ALA A 67 12.34 -85.38 37.08
N GLU A 68 12.98 -85.77 35.98
CA GLU A 68 12.44 -85.58 34.62
C GLU A 68 11.12 -86.33 34.40
N SER A 69 10.95 -87.53 34.97
CA SER A 69 9.69 -88.27 34.89
C SER A 69 8.56 -87.60 35.67
N TYR A 70 8.86 -86.93 36.79
CA TYR A 70 7.88 -86.11 37.50
C TYR A 70 7.47 -84.90 36.66
N LEU A 71 8.42 -84.27 35.97
CA LEU A 71 8.14 -83.19 35.04
C LEU A 71 7.28 -83.68 33.85
N GLY A 72 7.57 -84.87 33.32
CA GLY A 72 6.78 -85.51 32.26
C GLY A 72 5.35 -85.92 32.67
N LEU A 73 5.07 -86.01 33.98
CA LEU A 73 3.73 -86.20 34.54
C LEU A 73 3.00 -84.88 34.85
N ASP A 74 3.55 -83.74 34.41
CA ASP A 74 3.07 -82.39 34.73
C ASP A 74 2.98 -82.14 36.26
N LYS A 75 3.87 -82.77 37.05
CA LYS A 75 3.96 -82.60 38.51
C LYS A 75 5.08 -81.64 38.88
N ASP A 76 4.96 -80.39 38.47
CA ASP A 76 6.00 -79.37 38.56
C ASP A 76 6.57 -79.17 39.98
N ILE A 77 5.73 -79.13 41.01
CA ILE A 77 6.18 -79.00 42.42
C ILE A 77 7.00 -80.22 42.85
N GLY A 78 6.55 -81.41 42.47
CA GLY A 78 7.26 -82.66 42.77
C GLY A 78 8.58 -82.76 42.00
N ALA A 79 8.58 -82.34 40.74
CA ALA A 79 9.77 -82.27 39.89
C ALA A 79 10.78 -81.25 40.46
N ALA A 80 10.34 -80.06 40.85
CA ALA A 80 11.19 -79.03 41.44
C ALA A 80 11.88 -79.52 42.71
N GLY A 81 11.14 -80.19 43.60
CA GLY A 81 11.72 -80.82 44.79
C GLY A 81 12.79 -81.86 44.44
N LYS A 82 12.54 -82.71 43.45
CA LYS A 82 13.49 -83.74 43.01
C LYS A 82 14.71 -83.19 42.28
N PHE A 83 14.57 -82.16 41.46
CA PHE A 83 15.70 -81.47 40.85
C PHE A 83 16.53 -80.72 41.90
N GLY A 84 15.88 -80.05 42.87
CA GLY A 84 16.57 -79.38 43.96
C GLY A 84 17.38 -80.36 44.84
N ASP A 85 16.78 -81.50 45.20
CA ASP A 85 17.47 -82.59 45.90
C ASP A 85 18.69 -83.08 45.09
N PHE A 86 18.51 -83.29 43.79
CA PHE A 86 19.55 -83.77 42.88
C PHE A 86 20.73 -82.78 42.76
N ILE A 87 20.46 -81.50 42.55
CA ILE A 87 21.48 -80.45 42.39
C ILE A 87 22.34 -80.33 43.65
N ASN A 88 21.72 -80.44 44.83
CA ASN A 88 22.42 -80.35 46.12
C ASN A 88 23.22 -81.62 46.44
N LYS A 89 22.67 -82.80 46.14
CA LYS A 89 23.27 -84.10 46.49
C LYS A 89 24.38 -84.53 45.53
N TYR A 90 24.35 -84.07 44.28
CA TYR A 90 25.29 -84.49 43.23
C TYR A 90 25.95 -83.30 42.49
N PRO A 91 26.81 -82.51 43.17
CA PRO A 91 27.45 -81.33 42.59
C PRO A 91 28.36 -81.62 41.39
N MET A 92 28.85 -82.86 41.23
CA MET A 92 29.75 -83.28 40.14
C MET A 92 29.04 -84.08 39.03
N SER A 93 27.69 -84.10 39.00
CA SER A 93 26.97 -84.83 37.95
C SER A 93 27.00 -84.11 36.61
N ASN A 94 27.13 -84.88 35.53
CA ASN A 94 27.04 -84.38 34.15
C ASN A 94 25.64 -83.84 33.77
N PHE A 95 24.62 -84.09 34.59
CA PHE A 95 23.26 -83.56 34.36
C PHE A 95 22.96 -82.30 35.20
N ARG A 96 23.94 -81.76 35.94
CA ARG A 96 23.67 -80.68 36.89
C ARG A 96 23.29 -79.36 36.22
N ASP A 97 23.91 -79.01 35.10
CA ASP A 97 23.55 -77.82 34.34
C ASP A 97 22.14 -77.94 33.73
N LEU A 98 21.80 -79.09 33.15
CA LEU A 98 20.44 -79.39 32.68
C LEU A 98 19.43 -79.38 33.83
N ALA A 99 19.77 -79.93 35.00
CA ALA A 99 18.91 -79.91 36.18
C ALA A 99 18.67 -78.47 36.70
N LEU A 100 19.72 -77.64 36.76
CA LEU A 100 19.61 -76.22 37.11
C LEU A 100 18.72 -75.48 36.11
N TYR A 101 18.88 -75.74 34.81
CA TYR A 101 18.05 -75.17 33.75
C TYR A 101 16.58 -75.59 33.91
N ARG A 102 16.31 -76.89 34.14
CA ARG A 102 14.95 -77.43 34.36
C ARG A 102 14.30 -76.86 35.63
N LEU A 103 15.06 -76.75 36.71
CA LEU A 103 14.55 -76.18 37.96
C LEU A 103 14.24 -74.68 37.80
N GLY A 104 15.14 -73.94 37.14
CA GLY A 104 14.92 -72.53 36.81
C GLY A 104 13.67 -72.31 35.96
N THR A 105 13.45 -73.12 34.91
CA THR A 105 12.27 -73.00 34.05
C THR A 105 10.98 -73.38 34.79
N ILE A 106 11.01 -74.39 35.67
CA ILE A 106 9.86 -74.74 36.52
C ILE A 106 9.49 -73.56 37.43
N TYR A 107 10.46 -72.95 38.12
CA TYR A 107 10.21 -71.79 38.97
C TYR A 107 9.69 -70.59 38.16
N TYR A 108 10.24 -70.34 36.97
CA TYR A 108 9.77 -69.30 36.07
C TYR A 108 8.29 -69.50 35.71
N ASN A 109 7.92 -70.71 35.33
CA ASN A 109 6.54 -71.06 34.96
C ASN A 109 5.58 -70.97 36.15
N CYS A 110 6.07 -71.21 37.38
CA CYS A 110 5.31 -71.03 38.62
C CYS A 110 5.17 -69.56 39.04
N GLY A 111 5.81 -68.61 38.35
CA GLY A 111 5.86 -67.19 38.72
C GLY A 111 6.82 -66.86 39.85
N ASP A 112 7.65 -67.81 40.29
CA ASP A 112 8.69 -67.61 41.29
C ASP A 112 9.98 -67.10 40.61
N TYR A 113 9.94 -65.84 40.20
CA TYR A 113 10.99 -65.21 39.40
C TYR A 113 12.33 -65.10 40.14
N GLN A 114 12.33 -65.02 41.47
CA GLN A 114 13.57 -64.97 42.25
C GLN A 114 14.29 -66.32 42.24
N ASN A 115 13.60 -67.40 42.61
CA ASN A 115 14.22 -68.73 42.60
C ASN A 115 14.56 -69.20 41.18
N SER A 116 13.77 -68.79 40.18
CA SER A 116 14.11 -68.94 38.76
C SER A 116 15.47 -68.34 38.44
N ARG A 117 15.66 -67.04 38.72
CA ARG A 117 16.92 -66.34 38.46
C ARG A 117 18.08 -66.95 39.22
N ASP A 118 17.90 -67.30 40.49
CA ASP A 118 18.99 -67.84 41.32
C ASP A 118 19.56 -69.14 40.70
N ASN A 119 18.69 -70.03 40.21
CA ASN A 119 19.15 -71.26 39.55
C ASN A 119 19.81 -71.00 38.17
N PHE A 120 19.25 -70.08 37.37
CA PHE A 120 19.86 -69.71 36.09
C PHE A 120 21.20 -68.99 36.26
N LEU A 121 21.36 -68.14 37.27
CA LEU A 121 22.61 -67.45 37.56
C LEU A 121 23.69 -68.42 38.05
N VAL A 122 23.32 -69.45 38.84
CA VAL A 122 24.24 -70.54 39.20
C VAL A 122 24.69 -71.30 37.94
N LEU A 123 23.76 -71.61 37.02
CA LEU A 123 24.10 -72.24 35.74
C LEU A 123 25.07 -71.38 34.93
N LEU A 124 24.78 -70.09 34.76
CA LEU A 124 25.60 -69.16 33.99
C LEU A 124 27.01 -68.97 34.58
N ASN A 125 27.13 -68.97 35.91
CA ASN A 125 28.41 -68.79 36.59
C ASN A 125 29.26 -70.07 36.62
N GLU A 126 28.66 -71.23 36.88
CA GLU A 126 29.39 -72.49 37.04
C GLU A 126 29.57 -73.25 35.72
N TYR A 127 28.67 -73.05 34.75
CA TYR A 127 28.64 -73.74 33.46
C TYR A 127 28.46 -72.77 32.27
N PRO A 128 29.35 -71.77 32.09
CA PRO A 128 29.18 -70.73 31.07
C PRO A 128 29.15 -71.25 29.62
N ASN A 129 29.73 -72.43 29.35
CA ASN A 129 29.74 -73.07 28.03
C ASN A 129 28.61 -74.10 27.84
N SER A 130 27.66 -74.18 28.78
CA SER A 130 26.51 -75.07 28.65
C SER A 130 25.66 -74.72 27.43
N GLU A 131 25.05 -75.73 26.79
CA GLU A 131 24.07 -75.51 25.72
C GLU A 131 22.82 -74.75 26.20
N TYR A 132 22.62 -74.66 27.52
CA TYR A 132 21.51 -73.94 28.15
C TYR A 132 21.87 -72.50 28.56
N ALA A 133 23.13 -72.07 28.44
CA ALA A 133 23.59 -70.77 28.93
C ALA A 133 22.86 -69.60 28.25
N GLY A 134 22.80 -69.57 26.92
CA GLY A 134 22.10 -68.52 26.16
C GLY A 134 20.61 -68.43 26.49
N SER A 135 19.96 -69.60 26.62
CA SER A 135 18.55 -69.68 27.00
C SER A 135 18.31 -69.23 28.45
N SER A 136 19.29 -69.41 29.34
CA SER A 136 19.21 -68.99 30.74
C SER A 136 19.23 -67.45 30.88
N TYR A 137 20.07 -66.76 30.08
CA TYR A 137 20.03 -65.29 30.02
C TYR A 137 18.65 -64.74 29.63
N TYR A 138 17.97 -65.39 28.67
CA TYR A 138 16.61 -65.02 28.27
C TYR A 138 15.63 -65.11 29.44
N PHE A 139 15.61 -66.23 30.19
CA PHE A 139 14.71 -66.37 31.33
C PHE A 139 15.04 -65.43 32.48
N VAL A 140 16.32 -65.09 32.71
CA VAL A 140 16.71 -64.07 33.69
C VAL A 140 16.18 -62.69 33.27
N GLY A 141 16.37 -62.31 32.00
CA GLY A 141 15.83 -61.06 31.46
C GLY A 141 14.31 -60.97 31.56
N GLN A 142 13.60 -62.05 31.22
CA GLN A 142 12.14 -62.10 31.37
C GLN A 142 11.70 -62.00 32.83
N SER A 143 12.41 -62.67 33.74
CA SER A 143 12.12 -62.61 35.17
C SER A 143 12.24 -61.18 35.71
N TYR A 144 13.24 -60.41 35.27
CA TYR A 144 13.36 -58.98 35.60
C TYR A 144 12.29 -58.11 34.94
N SER A 145 11.96 -58.39 33.67
CA SER A 145 10.92 -57.68 32.92
C SER A 145 9.54 -57.81 33.59
N HIS A 146 9.21 -59.01 34.09
CA HIS A 146 7.97 -59.26 34.86
C HIS A 146 7.93 -58.50 36.19
N GLU A 147 9.07 -58.21 36.81
CA GLU A 147 9.20 -57.40 38.02
C GLU A 147 9.27 -55.88 37.72
N ASN A 148 9.15 -55.46 36.45
CA ASN A 148 9.34 -54.08 35.98
C ASN A 148 10.76 -53.52 36.24
N LYS A 149 11.76 -54.38 36.40
CA LYS A 149 13.19 -54.03 36.52
C LYS A 149 13.82 -53.96 35.13
N PHE A 150 13.50 -52.89 34.41
CA PHE A 150 13.78 -52.79 32.97
C PHE A 150 15.26 -52.62 32.63
N GLU A 151 16.07 -52.00 33.48
CA GLU A 151 17.51 -51.82 33.23
C GLU A 151 18.25 -53.16 33.30
N GLU A 152 17.95 -53.96 34.33
CA GLU A 152 18.51 -55.30 34.50
C GLU A 152 17.99 -56.24 33.40
N ALA A 153 16.70 -56.17 33.06
CA ALA A 153 16.13 -56.97 31.97
C ALA A 153 16.80 -56.66 30.62
N GLU A 154 17.05 -55.38 30.31
CA GLU A 154 17.75 -54.95 29.09
C GLU A 154 19.15 -55.57 28.99
N LEU A 155 19.92 -55.53 30.08
CA LEU A 155 21.26 -56.12 30.13
C LEU A 155 21.24 -57.61 29.78
N TYR A 156 20.40 -58.39 30.47
CA TYR A 156 20.33 -59.83 30.28
C TYR A 156 19.72 -60.23 28.94
N PHE A 157 18.82 -59.42 28.36
CA PHE A 157 18.35 -59.66 26.99
C PHE A 157 19.45 -59.42 25.95
N LYS A 158 20.31 -58.40 26.11
CA LYS A 158 21.46 -58.19 25.22
C LYS A 158 22.46 -59.33 25.31
N ASP A 159 22.74 -59.81 26.52
CA ASP A 159 23.60 -60.97 26.74
C ASP A 159 23.01 -62.23 26.06
N ALA A 160 21.69 -62.45 26.18
CA ALA A 160 20.98 -63.54 25.52
C ALA A 160 21.00 -63.46 23.98
N ILE A 161 20.97 -62.26 23.38
CA ILE A 161 21.10 -62.06 21.92
C ILE A 161 22.52 -62.38 21.46
N SER A 162 23.54 -62.00 22.25
CA SER A 162 24.95 -62.21 21.93
C SER A 162 25.43 -63.67 22.05
N SER A 163 24.60 -64.56 22.59
CA SER A 163 24.97 -65.96 22.89
C SER A 163 24.54 -66.93 21.80
N ASP A 164 25.49 -67.71 21.27
CA ASP A 164 25.25 -68.70 20.21
C ASP A 164 24.32 -69.86 20.63
N ASN A 165 24.20 -70.15 21.93
CA ASN A 165 23.42 -71.26 22.48
C ASN A 165 22.03 -70.83 23.01
N ASN A 166 21.43 -69.79 22.41
CA ASN A 166 20.10 -69.32 22.79
C ASN A 166 19.00 -69.92 21.89
N SER A 167 18.24 -70.88 22.42
CA SER A 167 17.10 -71.48 21.71
C SER A 167 15.89 -70.52 21.58
N PHE A 168 15.92 -69.38 22.26
CA PHE A 168 14.87 -68.36 22.29
C PHE A 168 15.24 -67.07 21.57
N ALA A 169 16.24 -67.06 20.67
CA ALA A 169 16.77 -65.86 20.01
C ALA A 169 15.67 -64.88 19.51
N ALA A 170 14.70 -65.36 18.72
CA ALA A 170 13.60 -64.51 18.24
C ALA A 170 12.69 -63.98 19.37
N HIS A 171 12.45 -64.79 20.41
CA HIS A 171 11.67 -64.37 21.58
C HIS A 171 12.44 -63.34 22.44
N THR A 172 13.76 -63.45 22.50
CA THR A 172 14.64 -62.49 23.20
C THR A 172 14.60 -61.12 22.51
N ILE A 173 14.78 -61.07 21.19
CA ILE A 173 14.73 -59.81 20.42
C ILE A 173 13.35 -59.17 20.56
N TYR A 174 12.27 -59.96 20.43
CA TYR A 174 10.90 -59.47 20.61
C TYR A 174 10.65 -58.91 22.02
N ALA A 175 11.18 -59.57 23.05
CA ALA A 175 11.05 -59.14 24.45
C ALA A 175 11.81 -57.85 24.72
N LEU A 176 13.02 -57.69 24.16
CA LEU A 176 13.80 -56.46 24.26
C LEU A 176 13.10 -55.29 23.55
N ALA A 177 12.59 -55.52 22.34
CA ALA A 177 11.82 -54.51 21.61
C ALA A 177 10.55 -54.09 22.38
N ASN A 178 9.83 -55.05 22.97
CA ASN A 178 8.65 -54.77 23.80
C ASN A 178 9.02 -53.95 25.05
N LEU A 179 10.16 -54.24 25.68
CA LEU A 179 10.68 -53.47 26.81
C LEU A 179 10.92 -52.01 26.40
N TYR A 180 11.58 -51.76 25.27
CA TYR A 180 11.80 -50.39 24.76
C TYR A 180 10.49 -49.66 24.49
N GLU A 181 9.49 -50.35 23.93
CA GLU A 181 8.17 -49.76 23.71
C GLU A 181 7.47 -49.39 25.03
N LYS A 182 7.53 -50.27 26.05
CA LYS A 182 6.95 -50.00 27.38
C LYS A 182 7.55 -48.75 28.05
N ILE A 183 8.83 -48.46 27.81
CA ILE A 183 9.50 -47.27 28.33
C ILE A 183 9.43 -46.06 27.36
N ASN A 184 8.56 -46.12 26.35
CA ASN A 184 8.32 -45.08 25.33
C ASN A 184 9.53 -44.74 24.44
N LYS A 185 10.52 -45.64 24.32
CA LYS A 185 11.64 -45.53 23.38
C LYS A 185 11.27 -46.19 22.05
N TYR A 186 10.32 -45.58 21.34
CA TYR A 186 9.71 -46.17 20.15
C TYR A 186 10.70 -46.41 19.00
N SER A 187 11.69 -45.54 18.80
CA SER A 187 12.71 -45.73 17.75
C SER A 187 13.61 -46.93 18.03
N ASP A 188 14.02 -47.14 19.28
CA ASP A 188 14.82 -48.30 19.69
C ASP A 188 13.99 -49.59 19.61
N ALA A 189 12.71 -49.53 19.97
CA ALA A 189 11.78 -50.65 19.81
C ALA A 189 11.64 -51.07 18.34
N VAL A 190 11.49 -50.10 17.42
CA VAL A 190 11.43 -50.37 15.97
C VAL A 190 12.71 -51.06 15.49
N ALA A 191 13.89 -50.58 15.88
CA ALA A 191 15.15 -51.17 15.46
C ALA A 191 15.27 -52.66 15.82
N HIS A 192 14.86 -53.04 17.04
CA HIS A 192 14.89 -54.44 17.46
C HIS A 192 13.74 -55.28 16.88
N TYR A 193 12.55 -54.72 16.68
CA TYR A 193 11.51 -55.44 15.94
C TYR A 193 11.92 -55.71 14.49
N ASP A 194 12.60 -54.76 13.84
CA ASP A 194 13.12 -54.92 12.48
C ASP A 194 14.28 -55.93 12.42
N GLU A 195 15.13 -55.96 13.46
CA GLU A 195 16.15 -57.01 13.65
C GLU A 195 15.52 -58.41 13.66
N LEU A 196 14.38 -58.58 14.36
CA LEU A 196 13.64 -59.84 14.37
C LEU A 196 13.13 -60.20 12.97
N LEU A 197 12.55 -59.24 12.23
CA LEU A 197 12.06 -59.49 10.87
C LEU A 197 13.20 -59.83 9.90
N THR A 198 14.36 -59.21 10.07
CA THR A 198 15.53 -59.42 9.22
C THR A 198 16.16 -60.80 9.42
N TYR A 199 16.46 -61.17 10.67
CA TYR A 199 17.22 -62.39 10.98
C TYR A 199 16.33 -63.60 11.31
N HIS A 200 15.07 -63.37 11.70
CA HIS A 200 14.12 -64.41 12.12
C HIS A 200 12.75 -64.28 11.44
N SER A 201 12.72 -63.91 10.16
CA SER A 201 11.48 -63.72 9.36
C SER A 201 10.47 -64.87 9.37
N LYS A 202 10.92 -66.11 9.61
CA LYS A 202 10.04 -67.30 9.70
C LYS A 202 9.51 -67.59 11.10
N SER A 203 9.82 -66.74 12.08
CA SER A 203 9.35 -66.88 13.46
C SER A 203 7.84 -66.60 13.55
N GLU A 204 7.15 -67.29 14.44
CA GLU A 204 5.73 -67.03 14.74
C GLU A 204 5.49 -65.61 15.31
N LEU A 205 6.56 -64.94 15.75
CA LEU A 205 6.54 -63.57 16.26
C LEU A 205 6.67 -62.51 15.16
N ALA A 206 7.01 -62.87 13.92
CA ALA A 206 7.22 -61.90 12.84
C ALA A 206 5.95 -61.06 12.55
N PRO A 207 4.74 -61.63 12.42
CA PRO A 207 3.52 -60.82 12.27
C PRO A 207 3.27 -59.85 13.44
N TYR A 208 3.62 -60.25 14.66
CA TYR A 208 3.47 -59.41 15.84
C TYR A 208 4.48 -58.26 15.83
N ALA A 209 5.74 -58.53 15.47
CA ALA A 209 6.76 -57.50 15.33
C ALA A 209 6.36 -56.46 14.28
N GLN A 210 5.88 -56.90 13.10
CA GLN A 210 5.39 -56.03 12.03
C GLN A 210 4.30 -55.06 12.51
N MET A 211 3.29 -55.56 13.22
CA MET A 211 2.24 -54.71 13.80
C MET A 211 2.81 -53.70 14.81
N ARG A 212 3.73 -54.13 15.69
CA ARG A 212 4.30 -53.24 16.72
C ARG A 212 5.18 -52.15 16.11
N ILE A 213 5.91 -52.43 15.02
CA ILE A 213 6.64 -51.41 14.25
C ILE A 213 5.67 -50.32 13.78
N GLY A 214 4.57 -50.70 13.12
CA GLY A 214 3.56 -49.74 12.66
C GLY A 214 2.93 -48.93 13.80
N ILE A 215 2.65 -49.54 14.95
CA ILE A 215 2.16 -48.82 16.14
C ILE A 215 3.21 -47.85 16.69
N CYS A 216 4.48 -48.23 16.74
CA CYS A 216 5.56 -47.36 17.18
C CYS A 216 5.69 -46.12 16.26
N TYR A 217 5.65 -46.31 14.94
CA TYR A 217 5.64 -45.19 13.99
C TYR A 217 4.43 -44.26 14.18
N PHE A 218 3.26 -44.83 14.54
CA PHE A 218 2.09 -44.01 14.84
C PHE A 218 2.30 -43.13 16.08
N LYS A 219 2.98 -43.65 17.11
CA LYS A 219 3.36 -42.87 18.31
C LYS A 219 4.41 -41.81 18.00
N LEU A 220 5.32 -42.09 17.05
CA LEU A 220 6.28 -41.12 16.51
C LEU A 220 5.65 -40.07 15.59
N LYS A 221 4.37 -40.24 15.21
CA LYS A 221 3.63 -39.42 14.23
C LYS A 221 4.20 -39.47 12.81
N GLU A 222 4.92 -40.54 12.48
CA GLU A 222 5.46 -40.81 11.15
C GLU A 222 4.44 -41.62 10.34
N TYR A 223 3.34 -40.96 9.96
CA TYR A 223 2.17 -41.65 9.41
C TYR A 223 2.42 -42.36 8.07
N ASP A 224 3.35 -41.88 7.25
CA ASP A 224 3.74 -42.55 6.01
C ASP A 224 4.38 -43.92 6.29
N SER A 225 5.26 -44.00 7.29
CA SER A 225 5.86 -45.25 7.77
C SER A 225 4.78 -46.19 8.33
N VAL A 226 3.78 -45.66 9.04
CA VAL A 226 2.64 -46.49 9.51
C VAL A 226 1.91 -47.14 8.34
N VAL A 227 1.67 -46.39 7.26
CA VAL A 227 0.98 -46.91 6.07
C VAL A 227 1.80 -48.02 5.42
N LEU A 228 3.11 -47.84 5.29
CA LEU A 228 4.01 -48.86 4.75
C LEU A 228 3.94 -50.16 5.56
N GLU A 229 4.12 -50.06 6.88
CA GLU A 229 4.29 -51.21 7.76
C GLU A 229 2.98 -51.96 8.04
N LEU A 230 1.86 -51.23 8.20
CA LEU A 230 0.56 -51.85 8.48
C LEU A 230 -0.21 -52.31 7.24
N SER A 231 0.30 -52.02 6.04
CA SER A 231 -0.21 -52.57 4.78
C SER A 231 0.48 -53.88 4.38
N ASP A 232 1.49 -54.32 5.13
CA ASP A 232 2.26 -55.53 4.83
C ASP A 232 1.40 -56.82 4.93
N PRO A 233 1.55 -57.79 4.01
CA PRO A 233 0.81 -59.06 4.05
C PRO A 233 0.95 -59.86 5.34
N LEU A 234 2.07 -59.72 6.08
CA LEU A 234 2.29 -60.38 7.37
C LEU A 234 1.20 -60.02 8.40
N ILE A 235 0.59 -58.84 8.30
CA ILE A 235 -0.52 -58.45 9.17
C ILE A 235 -1.69 -59.43 9.05
N ASN A 236 -1.91 -60.06 7.90
CA ASN A 236 -3.00 -61.03 7.71
C ASN A 236 -2.78 -62.37 8.44
N GLU A 237 -1.57 -62.63 8.94
CA GLU A 237 -1.24 -63.83 9.72
C GLU A 237 -1.58 -63.65 11.22
N LEU A 238 -1.86 -62.42 11.67
CA LEU A 238 -2.23 -62.14 13.05
C LEU A 238 -3.63 -62.68 13.41
N PRO A 239 -3.92 -62.93 14.69
CA PRO A 239 -5.28 -63.09 15.16
C PRO A 239 -6.19 -61.94 14.73
N VAL A 240 -7.43 -62.25 14.35
CA VAL A 240 -8.42 -61.30 13.80
C VAL A 240 -8.55 -60.00 14.60
N LYS A 241 -8.53 -60.08 15.94
CA LYS A 241 -8.60 -58.92 16.82
C LYS A 241 -7.41 -57.95 16.61
N LEU A 242 -6.20 -58.48 16.48
CA LEU A 242 -4.99 -57.68 16.25
C LEU A 242 -4.95 -57.12 14.83
N GLN A 243 -5.45 -57.85 13.83
CA GLN A 243 -5.63 -57.30 12.48
C GLN A 243 -6.54 -56.07 12.48
N THR A 244 -7.61 -56.12 13.26
CA THR A 244 -8.59 -55.03 13.37
C THR A 244 -7.93 -53.80 14.01
N GLU A 245 -7.17 -53.98 15.09
CA GLU A 245 -6.41 -52.92 15.75
C GLU A 245 -5.41 -52.26 14.79
N SER A 246 -4.65 -53.04 14.02
CA SER A 246 -3.74 -52.53 12.99
C SER A 246 -4.46 -51.70 11.93
N LYS A 247 -5.62 -52.17 11.45
CA LYS A 247 -6.42 -51.43 10.45
C LYS A 247 -6.99 -50.12 10.99
N ILE A 248 -7.34 -50.04 12.28
CA ILE A 248 -7.80 -48.78 12.91
C ILE A 248 -6.67 -47.77 12.93
N VAL A 249 -5.46 -48.19 13.31
CA VAL A 249 -4.26 -47.33 13.30
C VAL A 249 -3.95 -46.86 11.87
N LEU A 250 -4.03 -47.76 10.89
CA LEU A 250 -3.85 -47.45 9.47
C LEU A 250 -4.87 -46.42 8.96
N ALA A 251 -6.17 -46.60 9.24
CA ALA A 251 -7.23 -45.67 8.84
C ALA A 251 -7.04 -44.27 9.45
N ASN A 252 -6.61 -44.21 10.72
CA ASN A 252 -6.28 -42.96 11.39
C ASN A 252 -5.06 -42.28 10.76
N SER A 253 -4.04 -43.03 10.34
CA SER A 253 -2.87 -42.51 9.64
C SER A 253 -3.26 -41.92 8.28
N PHE A 254 -4.07 -42.62 7.48
CA PHE A 254 -4.60 -42.07 6.22
C PHE A 254 -5.36 -40.76 6.45
N PHE A 255 -6.20 -40.68 7.49
CA PHE A 255 -6.88 -39.44 7.85
C PHE A 255 -5.89 -38.31 8.20
N ARG A 256 -4.81 -38.60 8.95
CA ARG A 256 -3.77 -37.60 9.30
C ARG A 256 -2.97 -37.13 8.10
N LEU A 257 -2.79 -37.98 7.09
CA LEU A 257 -2.17 -37.65 5.81
C LEU A 257 -3.13 -36.93 4.83
N MET A 258 -4.36 -36.66 5.25
CA MET A 258 -5.44 -36.12 4.40
C MET A 258 -5.83 -37.02 3.21
N ASP A 259 -5.44 -38.30 3.25
CA ASP A 259 -5.87 -39.31 2.29
C ASP A 259 -7.24 -39.88 2.70
N TYR A 260 -8.25 -39.02 2.57
CA TYR A 260 -9.60 -39.32 3.05
C TYR A 260 -10.24 -40.50 2.32
N LYS A 261 -9.86 -40.77 1.07
CA LYS A 261 -10.41 -41.88 0.30
C LYS A 261 -9.99 -43.22 0.91
N ASN A 262 -8.68 -43.42 1.11
CA ASN A 262 -8.16 -44.66 1.69
C ASN A 262 -8.57 -44.81 3.17
N ALA A 263 -8.68 -43.71 3.91
CA ALA A 263 -9.26 -43.72 5.25
C ALA A 263 -10.71 -44.22 5.25
N SER A 264 -11.55 -43.72 4.33
CA SER A 264 -12.96 -44.12 4.21
C SER A 264 -13.12 -45.59 3.86
N GLU A 265 -12.36 -46.06 2.87
CA GLU A 265 -12.36 -47.47 2.44
C GLU A 265 -11.92 -48.39 3.58
N THR A 266 -10.86 -48.02 4.30
CA THR A 266 -10.34 -48.81 5.44
C THR A 266 -11.34 -48.86 6.59
N TYR A 267 -11.93 -47.73 6.99
CA TYR A 267 -12.97 -47.72 8.02
C TYR A 267 -14.20 -48.53 7.63
N THR A 268 -14.65 -48.43 6.37
CA THR A 268 -15.78 -49.20 5.86
C THR A 268 -15.48 -50.70 5.85
N ASN A 269 -14.25 -51.09 5.50
CA ASN A 269 -13.79 -52.48 5.55
C ASN A 269 -13.82 -53.05 6.97
N ILE A 270 -13.41 -52.26 7.96
CA ILE A 270 -13.45 -52.68 9.37
C ILE A 270 -14.91 -52.90 9.80
N LEU A 271 -15.80 -51.96 9.49
CA LEU A 271 -17.22 -52.03 9.86
C LEU A 271 -17.96 -53.21 9.21
N SER A 272 -17.57 -53.62 8.00
CA SER A 272 -18.18 -54.76 7.31
C SER A 272 -17.63 -56.11 7.76
N SER A 273 -16.35 -56.17 8.14
CA SER A 273 -15.68 -57.42 8.50
C SER A 273 -15.83 -57.77 9.98
N TYR A 274 -16.01 -56.77 10.86
CA TYR A 274 -15.95 -56.94 12.31
C TYR A 274 -17.09 -56.20 13.04
N PRO A 275 -18.36 -56.60 12.86
CA PRO A 275 -19.53 -55.84 13.33
C PRO A 275 -19.72 -55.82 14.86
N ASP A 276 -19.09 -56.73 15.62
CA ASP A 276 -19.29 -56.94 17.06
C ASP A 276 -18.15 -56.37 17.96
N ASP A 277 -17.28 -55.49 17.43
CA ASP A 277 -16.15 -54.92 18.17
C ASP A 277 -16.55 -53.81 19.17
N ILE A 278 -15.84 -53.74 20.29
CA ILE A 278 -16.02 -52.77 21.40
C ILE A 278 -15.77 -51.32 20.94
N GLN A 279 -14.98 -51.10 19.88
CA GLN A 279 -14.63 -49.75 19.38
C GLN A 279 -15.51 -49.26 18.21
N LEU A 280 -16.63 -49.93 17.92
CA LEU A 280 -17.49 -49.65 16.77
C LEU A 280 -17.91 -48.17 16.63
N ASN A 281 -18.18 -47.50 17.76
CA ASN A 281 -18.61 -46.10 17.75
C ASN A 281 -17.46 -45.13 17.42
N GLU A 282 -16.23 -45.42 17.84
CA GLU A 282 -15.06 -44.61 17.52
C GLU A 282 -14.71 -44.71 16.03
N ILE A 283 -14.82 -45.92 15.46
CA ILE A 283 -14.63 -46.19 14.04
C ILE A 283 -15.68 -45.46 13.21
N LYS A 284 -16.97 -45.57 13.58
CA LYS A 284 -18.06 -44.82 12.94
C LYS A 284 -17.83 -43.31 13.05
N TYR A 285 -17.37 -42.81 14.19
CA TYR A 285 -17.08 -41.40 14.38
C TYR A 285 -15.92 -40.93 13.47
N GLY A 286 -14.85 -41.72 13.36
CA GLY A 286 -13.76 -41.48 12.42
C GLY A 286 -14.22 -41.44 10.96
N LEU A 287 -15.04 -42.42 10.55
CA LEU A 287 -15.66 -42.45 9.22
C LEU A 287 -16.56 -41.24 8.96
N ALA A 288 -17.37 -40.82 9.94
CA ALA A 288 -18.22 -39.63 9.82
C ALA A 288 -17.38 -38.36 9.59
N TRP A 289 -16.24 -38.24 10.27
CA TRP A 289 -15.28 -37.16 10.05
C TRP A 289 -14.63 -37.20 8.68
N VAL A 290 -14.23 -38.38 8.20
CA VAL A 290 -13.71 -38.57 6.85
C VAL A 290 -14.74 -38.12 5.81
N ASN A 291 -15.99 -38.59 5.92
CA ASN A 291 -17.08 -38.19 5.03
C ASN A 291 -17.33 -36.68 5.08
N PHE A 292 -17.23 -36.07 6.27
CA PHE A 292 -17.33 -34.61 6.41
C PHE A 292 -16.23 -33.87 5.64
N GLN A 293 -14.98 -34.33 5.71
CA GLN A 293 -13.86 -33.73 4.97
C GLN A 293 -13.96 -33.96 3.45
N MET A 294 -14.57 -35.08 3.04
CA MET A 294 -14.88 -35.37 1.63
C MET A 294 -16.08 -34.58 1.09
N LEU A 295 -16.67 -33.67 1.87
CA LEU A 295 -17.88 -32.90 1.55
C LEU A 295 -19.15 -33.75 1.42
N GLU A 296 -19.12 -35.00 1.87
CA GLU A 296 -20.25 -35.94 1.88
C GLU A 296 -21.12 -35.74 3.12
N TYR A 297 -21.63 -34.52 3.28
CA TYR A 297 -22.28 -34.07 4.52
C TYR A 297 -23.55 -34.86 4.88
N ASN A 298 -24.27 -35.41 3.90
CA ASN A 298 -25.45 -36.25 4.16
C ASN A 298 -25.06 -37.55 4.88
N GLU A 299 -23.96 -38.18 4.45
CA GLU A 299 -23.48 -39.42 5.04
C GLU A 299 -22.84 -39.16 6.40
N ALA A 300 -22.04 -38.09 6.51
CA ALA A 300 -21.54 -37.62 7.79
C ALA A 300 -22.68 -37.36 8.80
N PHE A 301 -23.75 -36.67 8.38
CA PHE A 301 -24.92 -36.44 9.22
C PHE A 301 -25.58 -37.74 9.68
N ARG A 302 -25.79 -38.69 8.76
CA ARG A 302 -26.41 -39.99 9.07
C ARG A 302 -25.64 -40.72 10.16
N ILE A 303 -24.32 -40.75 10.07
CA ILE A 303 -23.47 -41.43 11.05
C ILE A 303 -23.40 -40.64 12.37
N PHE A 304 -23.12 -39.33 12.34
CA PHE A 304 -23.05 -38.50 13.55
C PHE A 304 -24.38 -38.48 14.33
N SER A 305 -25.51 -38.35 13.64
CA SER A 305 -26.83 -38.38 14.29
C SER A 305 -27.15 -39.73 14.94
N GLY A 306 -26.70 -40.83 14.34
CA GLY A 306 -26.82 -42.17 14.94
C GLY A 306 -25.98 -42.34 16.22
N LEU A 307 -24.82 -41.69 16.29
CA LEU A 307 -23.91 -41.72 17.44
C LEU A 307 -24.31 -40.73 18.56
N ALA A 308 -25.27 -39.84 18.32
CA ALA A 308 -25.64 -38.77 19.25
C ALA A 308 -26.56 -39.20 20.42
N SER A 309 -26.80 -40.50 20.60
CA SER A 309 -27.71 -41.06 21.62
C SER A 309 -26.98 -41.44 22.91
N GLY A 310 -26.43 -40.46 23.63
CA GLY A 310 -25.72 -40.68 24.89
C GLY A 310 -25.23 -39.39 25.55
N SER A 311 -24.57 -39.53 26.70
CA SER A 311 -23.97 -38.42 27.47
C SER A 311 -22.44 -38.48 27.56
N ASP A 312 -21.81 -39.44 26.87
CA ASP A 312 -20.36 -39.51 26.81
C ASP A 312 -19.78 -38.45 25.84
N SER A 313 -18.47 -38.27 25.89
CA SER A 313 -17.74 -37.30 25.07
C SER A 313 -18.00 -37.49 23.56
N LEU A 314 -18.16 -38.74 23.12
CA LEU A 314 -18.33 -39.09 21.71
C LEU A 314 -19.74 -38.74 21.23
N ALA A 315 -20.77 -39.06 22.01
CA ALA A 315 -22.16 -38.74 21.71
C ALA A 315 -22.40 -37.22 21.70
N ILE A 316 -21.82 -36.50 22.67
CA ILE A 316 -21.91 -35.03 22.72
C ILE A 316 -21.25 -34.42 21.47
N ASN A 317 -20.03 -34.82 21.13
CA ASN A 317 -19.35 -34.34 19.92
C ASN A 317 -20.13 -34.70 18.65
N SER A 318 -20.70 -35.91 18.57
CA SER A 318 -21.49 -36.36 17.44
C SER A 318 -22.77 -35.54 17.25
N LEU A 319 -23.45 -35.17 18.35
CA LEU A 319 -24.60 -34.27 18.28
C LEU A 319 -24.21 -32.90 17.69
N PHE A 320 -23.10 -32.30 18.15
CA PHE A 320 -22.58 -31.06 17.59
C PHE A 320 -22.25 -31.18 16.10
N TRP A 321 -21.49 -32.20 15.71
CA TRP A 321 -21.08 -32.38 14.31
C TRP A 321 -22.25 -32.74 13.40
N SER A 322 -23.32 -33.36 13.90
CA SER A 322 -24.55 -33.55 13.13
C SER A 322 -25.23 -32.21 12.79
N ALA A 323 -25.18 -31.21 13.69
CA ALA A 323 -25.65 -29.85 13.40
C ALA A 323 -24.76 -29.17 12.36
N GLU A 324 -23.43 -29.32 12.44
CA GLU A 324 -22.50 -28.80 11.44
C GLU A 324 -22.77 -29.41 10.06
N SER A 325 -22.96 -30.73 9.96
CA SER A 325 -23.28 -31.39 8.69
C SER A 325 -24.53 -30.78 8.04
N LYS A 326 -25.58 -30.52 8.83
CA LYS A 326 -26.79 -29.85 8.33
C LYS A 326 -26.55 -28.40 7.92
N ARG A 327 -25.72 -27.67 8.66
CA ARG A 327 -25.34 -26.29 8.30
C ARG A 327 -24.58 -26.25 6.96
N TYR A 328 -23.63 -27.15 6.76
CA TYR A 328 -22.87 -27.24 5.50
C TYR A 328 -23.70 -27.75 4.32
N LEU A 329 -24.77 -28.51 4.56
CA LEU A 329 -25.80 -28.84 3.55
C LEU A 329 -26.68 -27.64 3.16
N GLY A 330 -26.61 -26.53 3.90
CA GLY A 330 -27.53 -25.40 3.76
C GLY A 330 -28.90 -25.62 4.40
N GLU A 331 -29.11 -26.74 5.10
CA GLU A 331 -30.33 -27.05 5.86
C GLU A 331 -30.33 -26.31 7.21
N ASN A 332 -30.36 -24.98 7.14
CA ASN A 332 -30.18 -24.09 8.28
C ASN A 332 -31.22 -24.28 9.40
N ASP A 333 -32.49 -24.57 9.08
CA ASP A 333 -33.52 -24.82 10.10
C ASP A 333 -33.27 -26.12 10.86
N SER A 334 -32.83 -27.17 10.15
CA SER A 334 -32.45 -28.44 10.76
C SER A 334 -31.23 -28.25 11.66
N ALA A 335 -30.22 -27.51 11.20
CA ALA A 335 -29.02 -27.20 11.98
C ALA A 335 -29.35 -26.43 13.26
N LEU A 336 -30.17 -25.37 13.18
CA LEU A 336 -30.60 -24.58 14.34
C LEU A 336 -31.33 -25.43 15.37
N LYS A 337 -32.26 -26.30 14.96
CA LYS A 337 -32.96 -27.22 15.88
C LYS A 337 -31.99 -28.16 16.61
N ILE A 338 -30.95 -28.65 15.93
CA ILE A 338 -29.96 -29.53 16.55
C ILE A 338 -29.04 -28.73 17.49
N TYR A 339 -28.62 -27.50 17.12
CA TYR A 339 -27.88 -26.63 18.04
C TYR A 339 -28.70 -26.28 19.28
N GLU A 340 -29.98 -25.96 19.15
CA GLU A 340 -30.90 -25.72 20.26
C GLU A 340 -30.92 -26.93 21.20
N LYS A 341 -31.16 -28.12 20.66
CA LYS A 341 -31.12 -29.38 21.42
C LYS A 341 -29.76 -29.61 22.10
N PHE A 342 -28.65 -29.32 21.41
CA PHE A 342 -27.30 -29.43 21.98
C PHE A 342 -27.11 -28.49 23.17
N LEU A 343 -27.55 -27.23 23.03
CA LEU A 343 -27.41 -26.19 24.04
C LEU A 343 -28.34 -26.39 25.24
N GLU A 344 -29.53 -26.97 25.03
CA GLU A 344 -30.44 -27.37 26.10
C GLU A 344 -29.87 -28.51 26.95
N ASN A 345 -29.29 -29.53 26.30
CA ASN A 345 -28.77 -30.71 26.98
C ASN A 345 -27.37 -30.49 27.58
N PHE A 346 -26.55 -29.65 26.96
CA PHE A 346 -25.14 -29.48 27.29
C PHE A 346 -24.70 -27.99 27.32
N PRO A 347 -25.35 -27.13 28.14
CA PRO A 347 -25.10 -25.69 28.14
C PRO A 347 -23.67 -25.31 28.54
N ASP A 348 -23.05 -26.06 29.45
CA ASP A 348 -21.69 -25.79 29.97
C ASP A 348 -20.58 -26.49 29.17
N ASN A 349 -20.92 -27.16 28.06
CA ASN A 349 -19.93 -27.86 27.26
C ASN A 349 -19.01 -26.88 26.53
N LYS A 350 -17.73 -27.24 26.38
CA LYS A 350 -16.73 -26.44 25.64
C LYS A 350 -17.13 -26.08 24.20
N LEU A 351 -18.04 -26.83 23.56
CA LEU A 351 -18.55 -26.55 22.23
C LEU A 351 -19.81 -25.67 22.21
N ALA A 352 -20.43 -25.38 23.36
CA ALA A 352 -21.64 -24.55 23.42
C ALA A 352 -21.43 -23.13 22.86
N PRO A 353 -20.36 -22.39 23.20
CA PRO A 353 -20.09 -21.09 22.56
C PRO A 353 -19.90 -21.19 21.04
N LYS A 354 -19.33 -22.30 20.54
CA LYS A 354 -19.17 -22.54 19.11
C LYS A 354 -20.51 -22.84 18.42
N ALA A 355 -21.41 -23.59 19.06
CA ALA A 355 -22.77 -23.80 18.58
C ALA A 355 -23.56 -22.49 18.52
N LYS A 356 -23.40 -21.62 19.53
CA LYS A 356 -23.96 -20.26 19.53
C LYS A 356 -23.39 -19.42 18.40
N PHE A 357 -22.07 -19.42 18.19
CA PHE A 357 -21.43 -18.71 17.07
C PHE A 357 -22.00 -19.15 15.72
N ASN A 358 -22.09 -20.46 15.48
CA ASN A 358 -22.59 -21.01 14.22
C ASN A 358 -24.09 -20.75 14.01
N SER A 359 -24.89 -20.76 15.08
CA SER A 359 -26.27 -20.29 15.05
C SER A 359 -26.34 -18.80 14.70
N GLY A 360 -25.45 -17.99 15.28
CA GLY A 360 -25.31 -16.56 14.99
C GLY A 360 -25.02 -16.26 13.52
N ILE A 361 -24.13 -17.04 12.88
CA ILE A 361 -23.86 -16.94 11.43
C ILE A 361 -25.13 -17.22 10.61
N ILE A 362 -25.88 -18.28 10.97
CA ILE A 362 -27.12 -18.63 10.25
C ILE A 362 -28.12 -17.47 10.33
N TYR A 363 -28.35 -16.93 11.53
CA TYR A 363 -29.26 -15.79 11.72
C TYR A 363 -28.78 -14.52 10.99
N TYR A 364 -27.47 -14.25 10.99
CA TYR A 364 -26.91 -13.11 10.26
C TYR A 364 -27.15 -13.24 8.75
N GLY A 365 -26.92 -14.43 8.18
CA GLY A 365 -27.19 -14.70 6.76
C GLY A 365 -28.67 -14.60 6.37
N ARG A 366 -29.58 -14.71 7.34
CA ARG A 366 -31.04 -14.49 7.19
C ARG A 366 -31.46 -13.03 7.40
N ASN A 367 -30.52 -12.12 7.65
CA ASN A 367 -30.76 -10.74 8.07
C ASN A 367 -31.53 -10.62 9.41
N GLU A 368 -31.55 -11.67 10.24
CA GLU A 368 -32.16 -11.69 11.57
C GLU A 368 -31.16 -11.17 12.63
N ASN A 369 -30.74 -9.91 12.48
CA ASN A 369 -29.63 -9.33 13.25
C ASN A 369 -29.81 -9.41 14.77
N GLY A 370 -31.03 -9.32 15.29
CA GLY A 370 -31.30 -9.46 16.73
C GLY A 370 -31.06 -10.88 17.26
N ASN A 371 -31.38 -11.91 16.47
CA ASN A 371 -31.10 -13.31 16.83
C ASN A 371 -29.61 -13.62 16.68
N ALA A 372 -28.97 -13.08 15.64
CA ALA A 372 -27.54 -13.20 15.42
C ALA A 372 -26.76 -12.63 16.61
N GLU A 373 -27.04 -11.38 16.98
CA GLU A 373 -26.36 -10.67 18.07
C GLU A 373 -26.51 -11.38 19.41
N ARG A 374 -27.71 -11.82 19.78
CA ARG A 374 -27.92 -12.58 21.03
C ARG A 374 -27.07 -13.85 21.11
N ASN A 375 -26.97 -14.60 20.01
CA ASN A 375 -26.15 -15.81 19.98
C ASN A 375 -24.65 -15.47 19.97
N LEU A 376 -24.23 -14.44 19.23
CA LEU A 376 -22.83 -14.04 19.14
C LEU A 376 -22.30 -13.45 20.45
N ILE A 377 -23.11 -12.70 21.20
CA ILE A 377 -22.75 -12.21 22.55
C ILE A 377 -22.46 -13.41 23.47
N SER A 378 -23.26 -14.46 23.43
CA SER A 378 -22.98 -15.67 24.21
C SER A 378 -21.73 -16.42 23.71
N ALA A 379 -21.40 -16.32 22.42
CA ALA A 379 -20.23 -16.97 21.85
C ALA A 379 -18.89 -16.31 22.25
N VAL A 380 -18.89 -15.04 22.67
CA VAL A 380 -17.64 -14.37 23.10
C VAL A 380 -17.08 -14.95 24.40
N ASP A 381 -17.89 -15.67 25.18
CA ASP A 381 -17.46 -16.35 26.41
C ASP A 381 -16.66 -17.66 26.12
N SER A 382 -16.42 -17.97 24.84
CA SER A 382 -15.61 -19.12 24.43
C SER A 382 -14.20 -19.08 25.00
N HIS A 383 -13.68 -20.24 25.42
CA HIS A 383 -12.26 -20.43 25.74
C HIS A 383 -11.41 -20.63 24.47
N ASP A 384 -12.04 -20.90 23.33
CA ASP A 384 -11.39 -20.93 22.02
C ASP A 384 -11.28 -19.51 21.45
N ASP A 385 -10.04 -19.00 21.39
CA ASP A 385 -9.69 -17.65 20.94
C ASP A 385 -10.19 -17.36 19.52
N LEU A 386 -10.18 -18.37 18.63
CA LEU A 386 -10.65 -18.21 17.25
C LEU A 386 -12.16 -17.96 17.20
N THR A 387 -12.95 -18.76 17.91
CA THR A 387 -14.42 -18.60 18.01
C THR A 387 -14.75 -17.23 18.62
N LYS A 388 -14.05 -16.85 19.69
CA LYS A 388 -14.22 -15.55 20.35
C LYS A 388 -13.93 -14.39 19.40
N ALA A 389 -12.80 -14.42 18.69
CA ALA A 389 -12.43 -13.38 17.73
C ALA A 389 -13.44 -13.28 16.58
N LYS A 390 -13.86 -14.41 16.01
CA LYS A 390 -14.88 -14.42 14.94
C LYS A 390 -16.22 -13.85 15.41
N ALA A 391 -16.63 -14.16 16.65
CA ALA A 391 -17.85 -13.61 17.23
C ALA A 391 -17.75 -12.08 17.39
N PHE A 392 -16.64 -11.57 17.93
CA PHE A 392 -16.40 -10.13 18.03
C PHE A 392 -16.38 -9.44 16.66
N THR A 393 -15.68 -9.99 15.67
CA THR A 393 -15.66 -9.40 14.31
C THR A 393 -17.06 -9.31 13.71
N LEU A 394 -17.88 -10.37 13.84
CA LEU A 394 -19.24 -10.37 13.30
C LEU A 394 -20.19 -9.42 14.05
N LEU A 395 -20.06 -9.31 15.38
CA LEU A 395 -20.76 -8.29 16.18
C LEU A 395 -20.37 -6.87 15.76
N GLY A 396 -19.09 -6.64 15.47
CA GLY A 396 -18.59 -5.38 14.93
C GLY A 396 -19.22 -5.03 13.58
N GLU A 397 -19.32 -5.99 12.66
CA GLU A 397 -19.98 -5.82 11.36
C GLU A 397 -21.48 -5.51 11.48
N ILE A 398 -22.19 -6.24 12.35
CA ILE A 398 -23.60 -5.96 12.65
C ILE A 398 -23.76 -4.53 13.19
N SER A 399 -22.86 -4.10 14.09
CA SER A 399 -22.88 -2.77 14.69
C SER A 399 -22.59 -1.67 13.65
N LEU A 400 -21.63 -1.89 12.75
CA LEU A 400 -21.35 -0.99 11.62
C LEU A 400 -22.58 -0.81 10.73
N ASN A 401 -23.26 -1.92 10.37
CA ASN A 401 -24.45 -1.87 9.52
C ASN A 401 -25.61 -1.13 10.20
N LYS A 402 -25.72 -1.20 11.53
CA LYS A 402 -26.67 -0.42 12.34
C LYS A 402 -26.24 1.04 12.54
N LYS A 403 -25.05 1.44 12.08
CA LYS A 403 -24.42 2.74 12.34
C LYS A 403 -24.13 3.01 13.82
N ASP A 404 -24.04 1.97 14.64
CA ASP A 404 -23.54 2.04 16.00
C ASP A 404 -22.02 1.88 16.00
N PHE A 405 -21.33 2.98 15.66
CA PHE A 405 -19.89 2.97 15.48
C PHE A 405 -19.13 2.77 16.80
N ALA A 406 -19.70 3.19 17.93
CA ALA A 406 -19.08 3.02 19.24
C ALA A 406 -18.99 1.54 19.63
N SER A 407 -20.10 0.80 19.50
CA SER A 407 -20.11 -0.65 19.74
C SER A 407 -19.23 -1.39 18.72
N ALA A 408 -19.27 -0.97 17.44
CA ALA A 408 -18.42 -1.56 16.41
C ALA A 408 -16.93 -1.47 16.76
N ILE A 409 -16.45 -0.29 17.15
CA ILE A 409 -15.04 -0.08 17.55
C ILE A 409 -14.68 -0.97 18.73
N ASN A 410 -15.53 -1.05 19.75
CA ASN A 410 -15.28 -1.89 20.94
C ASN A 410 -15.14 -3.37 20.57
N TYR A 411 -16.04 -3.88 19.73
CA TYR A 411 -15.99 -5.27 19.29
C TYR A 411 -14.77 -5.57 18.42
N PHE A 412 -14.45 -4.74 17.43
CA PHE A 412 -13.27 -4.99 16.60
C PHE A 412 -11.95 -4.87 17.38
N ASN A 413 -11.84 -3.91 18.31
CA ASN A 413 -10.69 -3.83 19.22
C ASN A 413 -10.56 -5.11 20.06
N SER A 414 -11.68 -5.63 20.57
CA SER A 414 -11.69 -6.89 21.32
C SER A 414 -11.23 -8.07 20.46
N ALA A 415 -11.57 -8.11 19.16
CA ALA A 415 -11.07 -9.11 18.23
C ALA A 415 -9.55 -8.99 17.97
N VAL A 416 -9.07 -7.78 17.67
CA VAL A 416 -7.65 -7.52 17.32
C VAL A 416 -6.71 -7.74 18.50
N ASN A 417 -7.18 -7.60 19.73
CA ASN A 417 -6.38 -7.82 20.94
C ASN A 417 -6.09 -9.30 21.25
N ILE A 418 -6.76 -10.25 20.57
CA ILE A 418 -6.52 -11.68 20.74
C ILE A 418 -5.28 -12.08 19.90
N ARG A 419 -4.31 -12.76 20.53
CA ARG A 419 -3.02 -13.10 19.90
C ARG A 419 -3.15 -14.36 19.02
N ASN A 420 -2.23 -14.50 18.05
CA ASN A 420 -2.08 -15.67 17.18
C ASN A 420 -3.34 -16.04 16.36
N LEU A 421 -4.12 -15.04 15.96
CA LEU A 421 -5.28 -15.24 15.10
C LEU A 421 -4.89 -15.50 13.64
N PRO A 422 -5.72 -16.27 12.89
CA PRO A 422 -5.67 -16.32 11.45
C PRO A 422 -5.76 -14.91 10.82
N GLU A 423 -5.01 -14.70 9.74
CA GLU A 423 -4.88 -13.39 9.11
C GLU A 423 -6.21 -12.85 8.58
N ASP A 424 -7.10 -13.71 8.08
CA ASP A 424 -8.41 -13.34 7.54
C ASP A 424 -9.30 -12.68 8.61
N VAL A 425 -9.34 -13.25 9.82
CA VAL A 425 -10.15 -12.74 10.93
C VAL A 425 -9.60 -11.40 11.42
N ASN A 426 -8.29 -11.32 11.61
CA ASN A 426 -7.62 -10.12 12.08
C ASN A 426 -7.74 -8.97 11.07
N ASN A 427 -7.50 -9.24 9.79
CA ASN A 427 -7.59 -8.25 8.72
C ASN A 427 -9.01 -7.70 8.57
N ARG A 428 -10.03 -8.55 8.75
CA ARG A 428 -11.43 -8.14 8.70
C ARG A 428 -11.84 -7.24 9.87
N ALA A 429 -11.33 -7.51 11.08
CA ALA A 429 -11.52 -6.62 12.22
C ALA A 429 -10.80 -5.27 12.03
N LEU A 430 -9.57 -5.27 11.51
CA LEU A 430 -8.83 -4.03 11.20
C LEU A 430 -9.53 -3.18 10.12
N LEU A 431 -10.06 -3.81 9.07
CA LEU A 431 -10.88 -3.11 8.09
C LEU A 431 -12.11 -2.48 8.75
N GLY A 432 -12.80 -3.22 9.62
CA GLY A 432 -13.92 -2.71 10.40
C GLY A 432 -13.57 -1.49 11.26
N LEU A 433 -12.43 -1.50 11.95
CA LEU A 433 -11.91 -0.35 12.70
C LEU A 433 -11.64 0.86 11.82
N GLY A 434 -11.00 0.65 10.67
CA GLY A 434 -10.72 1.74 9.72
C GLY A 434 -12.00 2.38 9.19
N ILE A 435 -13.02 1.57 8.88
CA ILE A 435 -14.33 2.06 8.43
C ILE A 435 -15.05 2.82 9.55
N ALA A 436 -15.08 2.26 10.76
CA ALA A 436 -15.70 2.93 11.91
C ALA A 436 -15.01 4.27 12.20
N GLY A 437 -13.67 4.30 12.19
CA GLY A 437 -12.85 5.49 12.37
C GLY A 437 -13.24 6.61 11.42
N TYR A 438 -13.37 6.30 10.11
CA TYR A 438 -13.85 7.26 9.11
C TYR A 438 -15.23 7.84 9.47
N TYR A 439 -16.23 7.01 9.79
CA TYR A 439 -17.57 7.51 10.13
C TYR A 439 -17.63 8.28 11.46
N THR A 440 -16.66 8.05 12.36
CA THR A 440 -16.51 8.80 13.61
C THR A 440 -15.62 10.05 13.48
N ASN A 441 -15.16 10.39 12.27
CA ASN A 441 -14.21 11.47 11.97
C ASN A 441 -12.82 11.30 12.61
N ASP A 442 -12.47 10.08 13.05
CA ASP A 442 -11.13 9.72 13.53
C ASP A 442 -10.26 9.30 12.34
N PHE A 443 -9.98 10.27 11.46
CA PHE A 443 -9.34 10.02 10.19
C PHE A 443 -7.88 9.59 10.35
N GLU A 444 -7.17 10.09 11.35
CA GLU A 444 -5.79 9.71 11.65
C GLU A 444 -5.67 8.22 11.94
N ASN A 445 -6.45 7.70 12.89
CA ASN A 445 -6.41 6.28 13.22
C ASN A 445 -6.92 5.41 12.06
N ALA A 446 -7.96 5.86 11.35
CA ALA A 446 -8.44 5.18 10.15
C ALA A 446 -7.34 5.05 9.08
N ILE A 447 -6.62 6.14 8.80
CA ILE A 447 -5.51 6.16 7.83
C ILE A 447 -4.38 5.23 8.28
N GLU A 448 -3.98 5.26 9.55
CA GLU A 448 -2.90 4.41 10.07
C GLU A 448 -3.23 2.92 9.89
N ILE A 449 -4.40 2.51 10.38
CA ILE A 449 -4.86 1.11 10.34
C ILE A 449 -5.00 0.64 8.89
N LEU A 450 -5.69 1.41 8.04
CA LEU A 450 -5.94 1.03 6.65
C LEU A 450 -4.67 1.06 5.80
N SER A 451 -3.73 1.98 6.05
CA SER A 451 -2.44 2.03 5.34
C SER A 451 -1.59 0.81 5.66
N ARG A 452 -1.51 0.43 6.95
CA ARG A 452 -0.81 -0.79 7.38
C ARG A 452 -1.44 -2.04 6.79
N LEU A 453 -2.77 -2.13 6.79
CA LEU A 453 -3.52 -3.24 6.20
C LEU A 453 -3.25 -3.35 4.69
N ASN A 454 -3.37 -2.25 3.95
CA ASN A 454 -3.12 -2.20 2.50
C ASN A 454 -1.66 -2.55 2.13
N SER A 455 -0.70 -2.17 2.98
CA SER A 455 0.72 -2.41 2.72
C SER A 455 1.12 -3.87 2.94
N ARG A 456 0.56 -4.51 3.97
CA ARG A 456 0.86 -5.91 4.31
C ARG A 456 0.01 -6.90 3.51
N TYR A 457 -1.23 -6.53 3.17
CA TYR A 457 -2.22 -7.39 2.52
C TYR A 457 -2.94 -6.67 1.36
N PRO A 458 -2.24 -6.32 0.27
CA PRO A 458 -2.77 -5.44 -0.79
C PRO A 458 -3.96 -6.01 -1.59
N ASN A 459 -4.19 -7.33 -1.52
CA ASN A 459 -5.31 -7.99 -2.19
C ASN A 459 -6.54 -8.22 -1.28
N PHE A 460 -6.42 -7.97 0.02
CA PHE A 460 -7.52 -8.16 0.96
C PHE A 460 -8.52 -7.01 0.85
N GLU A 461 -9.75 -7.29 0.39
CA GLU A 461 -10.85 -6.32 0.28
C GLU A 461 -10.38 -4.98 -0.34
N LYS A 462 -9.53 -5.09 -1.37
CA LYS A 462 -8.70 -4.01 -1.92
C LYS A 462 -9.51 -2.75 -2.21
N GLU A 463 -10.70 -2.89 -2.78
CA GLU A 463 -11.59 -1.81 -3.15
C GLU A 463 -12.10 -1.07 -1.90
N LYS A 464 -12.56 -1.78 -0.87
CA LYS A 464 -13.02 -1.17 0.39
C LYS A 464 -11.88 -0.48 1.12
N VAL A 465 -10.71 -1.13 1.25
CA VAL A 465 -9.55 -0.56 1.93
C VAL A 465 -9.13 0.74 1.25
N ASN A 466 -8.95 0.73 -0.08
CA ASN A 466 -8.53 1.93 -0.79
C ASN A 466 -9.62 3.01 -0.84
N PHE A 467 -10.91 2.64 -0.89
CA PHE A 467 -12.01 3.61 -0.83
C PHE A 467 -12.01 4.39 0.48
N TYR A 468 -12.04 3.70 1.63
CA TYR A 468 -12.09 4.37 2.94
C TYR A 468 -10.78 5.10 3.28
N LEU A 469 -9.64 4.60 2.79
CA LEU A 469 -8.37 5.32 2.89
C LEU A 469 -8.40 6.62 2.05
N ALA A 470 -8.96 6.58 0.84
CA ALA A 470 -9.12 7.75 -0.02
C ALA A 470 -10.06 8.80 0.58
N GLU A 471 -11.19 8.37 1.12
CA GLU A 471 -12.17 9.21 1.81
C GLU A 471 -11.57 9.85 3.07
N SER A 472 -10.79 9.10 3.85
CA SER A 472 -10.13 9.65 5.05
C SER A 472 -9.06 10.69 4.69
N PHE A 473 -8.25 10.44 3.65
CA PHE A 473 -7.33 11.46 3.13
C PHE A 473 -8.05 12.68 2.55
N PHE A 474 -9.20 12.47 1.90
CA PHE A 474 -10.02 13.55 1.37
C PHE A 474 -10.52 14.48 2.49
N ALA A 475 -11.07 13.90 3.56
CA ALA A 475 -11.55 14.64 4.73
C ALA A 475 -10.43 15.45 5.42
N LYS A 476 -9.19 14.95 5.38
CA LYS A 476 -7.98 15.64 5.87
C LYS A 476 -7.47 16.75 4.94
N GLY A 477 -8.05 16.93 3.75
CA GLY A 477 -7.56 17.88 2.74
C GLY A 477 -6.32 17.39 1.97
N GLU A 478 -5.92 16.13 2.14
CA GLU A 478 -4.77 15.52 1.47
C GLU A 478 -5.18 14.95 0.10
N PHE A 479 -5.66 15.83 -0.78
CA PHE A 479 -6.31 15.46 -2.04
C PHE A 479 -5.43 14.64 -3.00
N SER A 480 -4.11 14.85 -3.01
CA SER A 480 -3.18 14.06 -3.83
C SER A 480 -3.09 12.59 -3.38
N LYS A 481 -3.12 12.33 -2.06
CA LYS A 481 -3.13 10.95 -1.53
C LYS A 481 -4.50 10.33 -1.72
N SER A 482 -5.56 11.09 -1.47
CA SER A 482 -6.94 10.68 -1.76
C SER A 482 -7.09 10.19 -3.21
N LEU A 483 -6.62 10.98 -4.19
CA LEU A 483 -6.62 10.64 -5.61
C LEU A 483 -5.88 9.33 -5.93
N THR A 484 -4.74 9.12 -5.28
CA THR A 484 -3.93 7.89 -5.43
C THR A 484 -4.75 6.65 -5.06
N HIS A 485 -5.49 6.73 -3.96
CA HIS A 485 -6.28 5.61 -3.45
C HIS A 485 -7.61 5.43 -4.20
N PHE A 486 -8.33 6.50 -4.54
CA PHE A 486 -9.53 6.39 -5.39
C PHE A 486 -9.22 5.76 -6.75
N SER A 487 -8.03 6.03 -7.30
CA SER A 487 -7.60 5.42 -8.58
C SER A 487 -7.32 3.91 -8.49
N ARG A 488 -7.25 3.33 -7.29
CA ARG A 488 -7.08 1.89 -7.06
C ARG A 488 -8.40 1.15 -6.86
N VAL A 489 -9.52 1.87 -6.79
CA VAL A 489 -10.87 1.31 -6.71
C VAL A 489 -11.40 1.13 -8.13
N SER A 490 -11.84 -0.08 -8.48
CA SER A 490 -12.45 -0.31 -9.79
C SER A 490 -13.78 0.43 -9.92
N PHE A 491 -13.97 1.19 -11.00
CA PHE A 491 -15.24 1.88 -11.26
C PHE A 491 -16.39 0.94 -11.65
N SER A 492 -16.09 -0.34 -11.92
CA SER A 492 -17.10 -1.38 -12.16
C SER A 492 -17.54 -2.09 -10.87
N GLU A 493 -16.96 -1.75 -9.72
CA GLU A 493 -17.38 -2.31 -8.44
C GLU A 493 -18.77 -1.74 -8.07
N PRO A 494 -19.80 -2.59 -7.87
CA PRO A 494 -21.19 -2.14 -7.73
C PRO A 494 -21.44 -1.11 -6.61
N ASP A 495 -20.79 -1.26 -5.45
CA ASP A 495 -21.16 -0.51 -4.24
C ASP A 495 -20.37 0.80 -4.04
N LEU A 496 -19.14 0.85 -4.55
CA LEU A 496 -18.14 1.88 -4.32
C LEU A 496 -17.64 2.52 -5.62
N GLY A 497 -17.74 1.85 -6.77
CA GLY A 497 -17.20 2.35 -8.03
C GLY A 497 -17.72 3.74 -8.40
N HIS A 498 -19.02 3.97 -8.21
CA HIS A 498 -19.64 5.28 -8.42
C HIS A 498 -19.15 6.34 -7.42
N LYS A 499 -19.03 5.98 -6.14
CA LYS A 499 -18.55 6.89 -5.07
C LYS A 499 -17.08 7.25 -5.28
N ALA A 500 -16.25 6.28 -5.64
CA ALA A 500 -14.84 6.47 -5.91
C ALA A 500 -14.61 7.37 -7.13
N LEU A 501 -15.39 7.19 -8.21
CA LEU A 501 -15.32 8.07 -9.38
C LEU A 501 -15.69 9.52 -9.01
N TYR A 502 -16.72 9.69 -8.20
CA TYR A 502 -17.17 11.00 -7.73
C TYR A 502 -16.13 11.67 -6.80
N GLY A 503 -15.64 10.94 -5.80
CA GLY A 503 -14.57 11.39 -4.89
C GLY A 503 -13.29 11.75 -5.66
N LYS A 504 -12.92 10.97 -6.68
CA LYS A 504 -11.80 11.27 -7.57
C LYS A 504 -11.97 12.60 -8.30
N ALA A 505 -13.15 12.87 -8.86
CA ALA A 505 -13.44 14.13 -9.54
C ALA A 505 -13.30 15.32 -8.57
N TYR A 506 -13.80 15.17 -7.34
CA TYR A 506 -13.67 16.15 -6.27
C TYR A 506 -12.22 16.35 -5.80
N SER A 507 -11.40 15.31 -5.74
CA SER A 507 -9.98 15.44 -5.39
C SER A 507 -9.24 16.31 -6.42
N TYR A 508 -9.48 16.08 -7.72
CA TYR A 508 -8.93 16.97 -8.76
C TYR A 508 -9.46 18.41 -8.67
N PHE A 509 -10.76 18.56 -8.38
CA PHE A 509 -11.39 19.88 -8.24
C PHE A 509 -10.72 20.70 -7.12
N ASN A 510 -10.51 20.10 -5.95
CA ASN A 510 -9.86 20.76 -4.82
C ASN A 510 -8.36 21.03 -5.06
N LEU A 511 -7.70 20.22 -5.90
CA LEU A 511 -6.35 20.49 -6.39
C LEU A 511 -6.29 21.60 -7.45
N LYS A 512 -7.43 22.20 -7.82
CA LYS A 512 -7.59 23.18 -8.91
C LYS A 512 -7.16 22.66 -10.28
N ASP A 513 -7.05 21.34 -10.44
CA ASP A 513 -6.85 20.67 -11.72
C ASP A 513 -8.21 20.49 -12.39
N TYR A 514 -8.75 21.61 -12.88
CA TYR A 514 -10.08 21.67 -13.46
C TYR A 514 -10.23 20.84 -14.74
N ALA A 515 -9.14 20.58 -15.47
CA ALA A 515 -9.18 19.78 -16.69
C ALA A 515 -9.47 18.31 -16.37
N ASN A 516 -8.74 17.72 -15.40
CA ASN A 516 -9.00 16.36 -14.96
C ASN A 516 -10.31 16.25 -14.17
N ALA A 517 -10.62 17.21 -13.30
CA ALA A 517 -11.89 17.24 -12.58
C ALA A 517 -13.08 17.18 -13.55
N LEU A 518 -13.06 18.03 -14.59
CA LEU A 518 -14.08 18.05 -15.64
C LEU A 518 -14.22 16.69 -16.34
N PHE A 519 -13.11 16.06 -16.72
CA PHE A 519 -13.13 14.75 -17.36
C PHE A 519 -13.87 13.70 -16.50
N TYR A 520 -13.57 13.62 -15.20
CA TYR A 520 -14.19 12.63 -14.32
C TYR A 520 -15.63 12.98 -13.93
N PHE A 521 -16.00 14.25 -13.77
CA PHE A 521 -17.40 14.64 -13.61
C PHE A 521 -18.23 14.36 -14.87
N GLU A 522 -17.67 14.57 -16.06
CA GLU A 522 -18.31 14.18 -17.33
C GLU A 522 -18.51 12.67 -17.42
N ASP A 523 -17.51 11.87 -17.03
CA ASP A 523 -17.64 10.40 -16.99
C ASP A 523 -18.72 9.96 -15.98
N TYR A 524 -18.75 10.58 -14.79
CA TYR A 524 -19.76 10.31 -13.77
C TYR A 524 -21.18 10.59 -14.28
N THR A 525 -21.41 11.79 -14.83
CA THR A 525 -22.73 12.19 -15.33
C THR A 525 -23.21 11.36 -16.52
N LYS A 526 -22.29 10.82 -17.33
CA LYS A 526 -22.62 9.90 -18.44
C LYS A 526 -23.04 8.52 -17.94
N ARG A 527 -22.35 7.98 -16.93
CA ARG A 527 -22.59 6.63 -16.38
C ARG A 527 -23.79 6.58 -15.43
N TYR A 528 -23.95 7.61 -14.60
CA TYR A 528 -24.89 7.62 -13.47
C TYR A 528 -26.00 8.67 -13.62
N LYS A 529 -26.62 8.76 -14.81
CA LYS A 529 -27.61 9.80 -15.16
C LYS A 529 -28.74 10.03 -14.15
N ASN A 530 -29.15 8.98 -13.43
CA ASN A 530 -30.26 9.02 -12.47
C ASN A 530 -29.81 9.13 -10.99
N SER A 531 -28.51 9.32 -10.71
CA SER A 531 -28.00 9.55 -9.36
C SER A 531 -28.40 10.93 -8.83
N ASP A 532 -28.71 11.02 -7.53
CA ASP A 532 -28.96 12.28 -6.83
C ASP A 532 -27.76 13.24 -6.89
N LEU A 533 -26.55 12.71 -7.07
CA LEU A 533 -25.31 13.48 -7.17
C LEU A 533 -25.03 14.04 -8.57
N THR A 534 -25.81 13.65 -9.58
CA THR A 534 -25.57 14.08 -10.97
C THR A 534 -25.76 15.59 -11.16
N LEU A 535 -26.69 16.19 -10.40
CA LEU A 535 -26.90 17.64 -10.43
C LEU A 535 -25.68 18.39 -9.87
N ASP A 536 -25.13 17.93 -8.75
CA ASP A 536 -23.91 18.51 -8.18
C ASP A 536 -22.71 18.33 -9.13
N ALA A 537 -22.53 17.13 -9.69
CA ALA A 537 -21.48 16.89 -10.67
C ALA A 537 -21.57 17.83 -11.88
N LYS A 538 -22.77 18.07 -12.43
CA LYS A 538 -22.98 19.06 -13.50
C LYS A 538 -22.62 20.49 -13.05
N LEU A 539 -22.95 20.86 -11.82
CA LEU A 539 -22.61 22.17 -11.27
C LEU A 539 -21.09 22.33 -11.14
N ARG A 540 -20.38 21.31 -10.61
CA ARG A 540 -18.91 21.28 -10.58
C ARG A 540 -18.30 21.34 -11.98
N MET A 541 -18.91 20.70 -12.98
CA MET A 541 -18.47 20.84 -14.38
C MET A 541 -18.56 22.30 -14.86
N ALA A 542 -19.66 23.00 -14.56
CA ALA A 542 -19.80 24.41 -14.91
C ALA A 542 -18.73 25.27 -14.23
N GLU A 543 -18.43 25.00 -12.95
CA GLU A 543 -17.35 25.65 -12.20
C GLU A 543 -15.96 25.33 -12.76
N CYS A 544 -15.70 24.09 -13.20
CA CYS A 544 -14.47 23.73 -13.91
C CYS A 544 -14.32 24.50 -15.23
N TYR A 545 -15.40 24.61 -16.01
CA TYR A 545 -15.39 25.42 -17.23
C TYR A 545 -15.18 26.90 -16.93
N TYR A 546 -15.77 27.41 -15.85
CA TYR A 546 -15.54 28.77 -15.38
C TYR A 546 -14.07 29.01 -14.98
N GLY A 547 -13.49 28.10 -14.20
CA GLY A 547 -12.08 28.15 -13.76
C GLY A 547 -11.07 28.04 -14.91
N THR A 548 -11.42 27.29 -15.96
CA THR A 548 -10.63 27.18 -17.20
C THR A 548 -10.93 28.29 -18.22
N LYS A 549 -11.74 29.30 -17.84
CA LYS A 549 -12.15 30.44 -18.68
C LYS A 549 -12.96 30.07 -19.93
N ASN A 550 -13.52 28.85 -19.98
CA ASN A 550 -14.44 28.44 -21.03
C ASN A 550 -15.87 28.86 -20.65
N PHE A 551 -16.10 30.18 -20.63
CA PHE A 551 -17.33 30.77 -20.11
C PHE A 551 -18.57 30.43 -20.95
N ASP A 552 -18.41 30.18 -22.24
CA ASP A 552 -19.51 29.79 -23.12
C ASP A 552 -20.10 28.44 -22.69
N LYS A 553 -19.27 27.42 -22.52
CA LYS A 553 -19.69 26.10 -22.01
C LYS A 553 -20.24 26.18 -20.59
N ALA A 554 -19.58 26.93 -19.70
CA ALA A 554 -20.08 27.14 -18.33
C ALA A 554 -21.50 27.73 -18.34
N SER A 555 -21.73 28.78 -19.13
CA SER A 555 -23.05 29.41 -19.26
C SER A 555 -24.11 28.45 -19.82
N GLY A 556 -23.73 27.57 -20.76
CA GLY A 556 -24.62 26.55 -21.31
C GLY A 556 -25.08 25.53 -20.28
N ILE A 557 -24.15 25.03 -19.44
CA ILE A 557 -24.49 24.07 -18.37
C ILE A 557 -25.35 24.74 -17.30
N TYR A 558 -25.01 25.97 -16.87
CA TYR A 558 -25.84 26.69 -15.91
C TYR A 558 -27.26 26.93 -16.44
N LYS A 559 -27.40 27.30 -17.72
CA LYS A 559 -28.69 27.46 -18.37
C LYS A 559 -29.49 26.15 -18.37
N ASP A 560 -28.86 25.02 -18.69
CA ASP A 560 -29.48 23.69 -18.61
C ASP A 560 -30.02 23.42 -17.20
N ILE A 561 -29.16 23.60 -16.20
CA ILE A 561 -29.50 23.40 -14.78
C ILE A 561 -30.71 24.25 -14.37
N PHE A 562 -30.70 25.56 -14.62
CA PHE A 562 -31.77 26.46 -14.22
C PHE A 562 -33.05 26.33 -15.07
N SER A 563 -32.97 25.75 -16.27
CA SER A 563 -34.15 25.46 -17.10
C SER A 563 -34.89 24.19 -16.67
N GLN A 564 -34.17 23.19 -16.18
CA GLN A 564 -34.72 21.87 -15.84
C GLN A 564 -35.15 21.75 -14.37
N THR A 565 -34.52 22.51 -13.46
CA THR A 565 -34.77 22.38 -12.01
C THR A 565 -35.49 23.60 -11.44
N ARG A 566 -36.69 23.39 -10.89
CA ARG A 566 -37.43 24.42 -10.12
C ARG A 566 -36.85 24.65 -8.72
N THR A 567 -35.84 23.89 -8.32
CA THR A 567 -35.42 23.69 -6.92
C THR A 567 -34.10 24.36 -6.54
N ILE A 568 -33.22 24.71 -7.49
CA ILE A 568 -31.99 25.44 -7.13
C ILE A 568 -32.35 26.90 -6.82
N LYS A 569 -32.35 27.21 -5.53
CA LYS A 569 -32.51 28.56 -4.97
C LYS A 569 -31.18 29.11 -4.45
N ASP A 570 -30.07 28.75 -5.09
CA ASP A 570 -28.75 29.27 -4.72
C ASP A 570 -28.46 30.54 -5.54
N ASP A 571 -28.44 31.68 -4.86
CA ASP A 571 -28.23 32.99 -5.46
C ASP A 571 -26.80 33.17 -5.98
N PHE A 572 -25.82 32.53 -5.34
CA PHE A 572 -24.42 32.54 -5.76
C PHE A 572 -24.21 31.79 -7.09
N THR A 573 -24.75 30.58 -7.23
CA THR A 573 -24.70 29.82 -8.50
C THR A 573 -25.39 30.60 -9.62
N TYR A 574 -26.53 31.23 -9.34
CA TYR A 574 -27.21 32.07 -10.35
C TYR A 574 -26.38 33.30 -10.73
N TYR A 575 -25.71 33.92 -9.75
CA TYR A 575 -24.79 35.02 -10.01
C TYR A 575 -23.60 34.59 -10.88
N GLN A 576 -23.02 33.41 -10.62
CA GLN A 576 -21.97 32.82 -11.46
C GLN A 576 -22.47 32.54 -12.89
N TYR A 577 -23.72 32.12 -13.06
CA TYR A 577 -24.33 31.98 -14.39
C TYR A 577 -24.36 33.31 -15.14
N CYS A 578 -24.87 34.37 -14.51
CA CYS A 578 -24.89 35.71 -15.10
C CYS A 578 -23.48 36.20 -15.46
N GLN A 579 -22.50 36.00 -14.57
CA GLN A 579 -21.09 36.34 -14.85
C GLN A 579 -20.50 35.51 -16.00
N SER A 580 -20.86 34.23 -16.11
CA SER A 580 -20.42 33.36 -17.21
C SER A 580 -20.95 33.87 -18.55
N LEU A 581 -22.22 34.29 -18.63
CA LEU A 581 -22.77 34.90 -19.84
C LEU A 581 -22.02 36.18 -20.22
N PHE A 582 -21.78 37.05 -19.25
CA PHE A 582 -21.05 38.30 -19.49
C PHE A 582 -19.63 38.04 -20.00
N LYS A 583 -18.87 37.16 -19.33
CA LYS A 583 -17.51 36.81 -19.72
C LYS A 583 -17.42 36.02 -21.02
N ALA A 584 -18.51 35.36 -21.44
CA ALA A 584 -18.64 34.74 -22.75
C ALA A 584 -18.96 35.75 -23.88
N GLY A 585 -19.13 37.03 -23.57
CA GLY A 585 -19.50 38.07 -24.53
C GLY A 585 -21.00 38.14 -24.85
N LYS A 586 -21.84 37.36 -24.15
CA LYS A 586 -23.30 37.35 -24.33
C LYS A 586 -23.95 38.44 -23.48
N SER A 587 -23.58 39.70 -23.75
CA SER A 587 -23.92 40.85 -22.92
C SER A 587 -25.43 41.09 -22.75
N SER A 588 -26.23 40.89 -23.80
CA SER A 588 -27.69 41.02 -23.74
C SER A 588 -28.32 39.98 -22.80
N GLU A 589 -27.99 38.70 -23.01
CA GLU A 589 -28.45 37.61 -22.13
C GLU A 589 -27.98 37.83 -20.68
N ALA A 590 -26.74 38.31 -20.49
CA ALA A 590 -26.22 38.61 -19.15
C ALA A 590 -27.03 39.70 -18.44
N ILE A 591 -27.37 40.80 -19.13
CA ILE A 591 -28.20 41.88 -18.56
C ILE A 591 -29.58 41.34 -18.14
N ASP A 592 -30.23 40.56 -19.00
CA ASP A 592 -31.55 40.00 -18.71
C ASP A 592 -31.49 39.04 -17.52
N GLU A 593 -30.45 38.21 -17.44
CA GLU A 593 -30.28 37.29 -16.32
C GLU A 593 -29.86 37.99 -15.01
N PHE A 594 -29.09 39.07 -15.06
CA PHE A 594 -28.83 39.90 -13.87
C PHE A 594 -30.11 40.56 -13.35
N LYS A 595 -31.01 41.02 -14.24
CA LYS A 595 -32.35 41.50 -13.83
C LYS A 595 -33.20 40.37 -13.25
N ASN A 596 -33.15 39.18 -13.84
CA ASN A 596 -33.84 38.00 -13.30
C ASN A 596 -33.32 37.60 -11.92
N LEU A 597 -32.00 37.67 -11.70
CA LEU A 597 -31.39 37.46 -10.38
C LEU A 597 -31.97 38.43 -9.35
N GLN A 598 -32.03 39.73 -9.67
CA GLN A 598 -32.59 40.75 -8.78
C GLN A 598 -34.06 40.48 -8.46
N ASN A 599 -34.84 39.99 -9.42
CA ASN A 599 -36.26 39.67 -9.23
C ASN A 599 -36.48 38.38 -8.42
N LYS A 600 -35.70 37.33 -8.71
CA LYS A 600 -35.79 36.03 -8.04
C LYS A 600 -35.22 36.05 -6.62
N PHE A 601 -34.16 36.83 -6.41
CA PHE A 601 -33.42 36.91 -5.15
C PHE A 601 -33.28 38.36 -4.66
N PRO A 602 -34.39 39.06 -4.34
CA PRO A 602 -34.37 40.50 -4.04
C PRO A 602 -33.60 40.86 -2.75
N ARG A 603 -33.29 39.87 -1.89
CA ARG A 603 -32.48 40.03 -0.68
C ARG A 603 -31.05 39.49 -0.83
N SER A 604 -30.67 39.02 -2.02
CA SER A 604 -29.32 38.51 -2.26
C SER A 604 -28.29 39.63 -2.12
N LYS A 605 -27.15 39.28 -1.53
CA LYS A 605 -25.97 40.16 -1.46
C LYS A 605 -25.37 40.48 -2.84
N PHE A 606 -25.81 39.82 -3.90
CA PHE A 606 -25.34 40.04 -5.27
C PHE A 606 -26.24 41.00 -6.07
N THR A 607 -27.35 41.49 -5.50
CA THR A 607 -28.34 42.31 -6.24
C THR A 607 -27.80 43.69 -6.65
N ASP A 608 -27.03 44.33 -5.77
CA ASP A 608 -26.36 45.59 -6.00
C ASP A 608 -25.13 45.43 -6.90
N ASP A 609 -24.31 44.39 -6.69
CA ASP A 609 -23.24 43.99 -7.61
C ASP A 609 -23.77 43.75 -9.03
N SER A 610 -24.91 43.05 -9.15
CA SER A 610 -25.57 42.82 -10.44
C SER A 610 -26.04 44.12 -11.09
N GLN A 611 -26.53 45.08 -10.30
CA GLN A 611 -26.94 46.39 -10.84
C GLN A 611 -25.73 47.18 -11.35
N TYR A 612 -24.61 47.13 -10.62
CA TYR A 612 -23.35 47.72 -11.06
C TYR A 612 -22.86 47.06 -12.35
N LEU A 613 -22.87 45.72 -12.43
CA LEU A 613 -22.43 44.99 -13.61
C LEU A 613 -23.29 45.28 -14.84
N ILE A 614 -24.60 45.48 -14.70
CA ILE A 614 -25.44 45.96 -15.81
C ILE A 614 -24.94 47.32 -16.33
N GLY A 615 -24.68 48.27 -15.43
CA GLY A 615 -24.10 49.57 -15.81
C GLY A 615 -22.73 49.44 -16.48
N TRP A 616 -21.89 48.54 -15.98
CA TRP A 616 -20.58 48.24 -16.55
C TRP A 616 -20.66 47.65 -17.96
N ILE A 617 -21.63 46.78 -18.21
CA ILE A 617 -21.87 46.21 -19.55
C ILE A 617 -22.20 47.33 -20.54
N TYR A 618 -23.09 48.26 -20.19
CA TYR A 618 -23.40 49.41 -21.04
C TYR A 618 -22.19 50.33 -21.24
N PHE A 619 -21.41 50.56 -20.19
CA PHE A 619 -20.17 51.34 -20.27
C PHE A 619 -19.18 50.73 -21.26
N GLN A 620 -18.95 49.42 -21.20
CA GLN A 620 -18.07 48.70 -22.12
C GLN A 620 -18.56 48.71 -23.57
N GLN A 621 -19.88 48.86 -23.78
CA GLN A 621 -20.48 49.02 -25.10
C GLN A 621 -20.39 50.46 -25.64
N GLY A 622 -19.85 51.40 -24.86
CA GLY A 622 -19.79 52.83 -25.19
C GLY A 622 -21.13 53.56 -25.01
N ASN A 623 -22.13 52.90 -24.42
CA ASN A 623 -23.42 53.49 -24.12
C ASN A 623 -23.40 54.11 -22.71
N PHE A 624 -22.75 55.28 -22.62
CA PHE A 624 -22.47 55.95 -21.36
C PHE A 624 -23.74 56.48 -20.68
N GLU A 625 -24.74 56.91 -21.45
CA GLU A 625 -26.03 57.37 -20.91
C GLU A 625 -26.76 56.25 -20.15
N ASP A 626 -26.90 55.07 -20.75
CA ASP A 626 -27.55 53.93 -20.08
C ASP A 626 -26.71 53.40 -18.92
N ALA A 627 -25.37 53.45 -19.02
CA ALA A 627 -24.48 53.15 -17.91
C ALA A 627 -24.77 54.05 -16.71
N ILE A 628 -24.84 55.38 -16.92
CA ILE A 628 -25.15 56.36 -15.88
C ILE A 628 -26.52 56.09 -15.24
N ILE A 629 -27.55 55.79 -16.04
CA ILE A 629 -28.89 55.46 -15.54
C ILE A 629 -28.80 54.25 -14.58
N ASN A 630 -28.12 53.19 -15.00
CA ASN A 630 -28.02 51.96 -14.21
C ASN A 630 -27.16 52.12 -12.95
N TYR A 631 -26.06 52.87 -13.01
CA TYR A 631 -25.27 53.18 -11.82
C TYR A 631 -26.06 54.05 -10.84
N LYS A 632 -26.86 55.02 -11.33
CA LYS A 632 -27.70 55.86 -10.47
C LYS A 632 -28.77 55.06 -9.72
N LEU A 633 -29.25 53.96 -10.29
CA LEU A 633 -30.20 53.07 -9.61
C LEU A 633 -29.63 52.46 -8.32
N ILE A 634 -28.31 52.32 -8.19
CA ILE A 634 -27.66 51.81 -6.98
C ILE A 634 -27.99 52.70 -5.78
N PHE A 635 -27.93 54.02 -5.93
CA PHE A 635 -28.21 54.95 -4.83
C PHE A 635 -29.68 54.96 -4.42
N LYS A 636 -30.59 54.66 -5.36
CA LYS A 636 -32.03 54.62 -5.12
C LYS A 636 -32.49 53.29 -4.53
N LYS A 637 -32.06 52.17 -5.11
CA LYS A 637 -32.51 50.82 -4.74
C LYS A 637 -31.71 50.22 -3.58
N TYR A 638 -30.42 50.54 -3.47
CA TYR A 638 -29.50 49.91 -2.53
C TYR A 638 -28.76 50.97 -1.67
N PRO A 639 -29.49 51.69 -0.79
CA PRO A 639 -28.92 52.80 -0.03
C PRO A 639 -27.84 52.39 0.99
N ALA A 640 -27.70 51.12 1.34
CA ALA A 640 -26.64 50.61 2.21
C ALA A 640 -25.49 49.92 1.44
N SER A 641 -25.51 49.94 0.11
CA SER A 641 -24.57 49.18 -0.71
C SER A 641 -23.12 49.66 -0.59
N ALA A 642 -22.19 48.71 -0.53
CA ALA A 642 -20.76 48.94 -0.56
C ALA A 642 -20.22 49.29 -1.97
N VAL A 643 -20.99 49.08 -3.04
CA VAL A 643 -20.58 49.43 -4.42
C VAL A 643 -20.79 50.90 -4.77
N LYS A 644 -21.34 51.71 -3.86
CA LYS A 644 -21.56 53.14 -4.07
C LYS A 644 -20.32 53.92 -4.50
N PRO A 645 -19.13 53.73 -3.90
CA PRO A 645 -17.94 54.49 -4.29
C PRO A 645 -17.52 54.20 -5.74
N ILE A 646 -17.50 52.92 -6.16
CA ILE A 646 -17.22 52.58 -7.55
C ILE A 646 -18.32 53.06 -8.49
N ALA A 647 -19.59 53.04 -8.08
CA ALA A 647 -20.68 53.60 -8.88
C ALA A 647 -20.53 55.12 -9.10
N TYR A 648 -20.12 55.89 -8.09
CA TYR A 648 -19.79 57.31 -8.26
C TYR A 648 -18.65 57.48 -9.27
N TYR A 649 -17.60 56.66 -9.16
CA TYR A 649 -16.45 56.71 -10.07
C TYR A 649 -16.87 56.42 -11.50
N SER A 650 -17.59 55.33 -11.73
CA SER A 650 -18.04 54.92 -13.06
C SER A 650 -19.02 55.91 -13.69
N ILE A 651 -19.84 56.62 -12.90
CA ILE A 651 -20.66 57.72 -13.42
C ILE A 651 -19.76 58.90 -13.83
N GLY A 652 -18.78 59.25 -13.00
CA GLY A 652 -17.79 60.29 -13.34
C GLY A 652 -17.07 59.98 -14.65
N ASP A 653 -16.63 58.73 -14.81
CA ASP A 653 -15.92 58.27 -16.00
C ASP A 653 -16.84 58.21 -17.23
N SER A 654 -18.10 57.83 -17.04
CA SER A 654 -19.11 57.91 -18.11
C SER A 654 -19.31 59.35 -18.59
N TYR A 655 -19.41 60.32 -17.67
CA TYR A 655 -19.50 61.74 -18.04
C TYR A 655 -18.23 62.28 -18.69
N TYR A 656 -17.05 61.83 -18.24
CA TYR A 656 -15.78 62.19 -18.85
C TYR A 656 -15.71 61.72 -20.31
N ASN A 657 -16.08 60.46 -20.59
CA ASN A 657 -16.13 59.92 -21.95
C ASN A 657 -17.18 60.61 -22.84
N LEU A 658 -18.23 61.19 -22.24
CA LEU A 658 -19.19 62.06 -22.94
C LEU A 658 -18.69 63.51 -23.14
N GLY A 659 -17.47 63.85 -22.69
CA GLY A 659 -16.92 65.21 -22.72
C GLY A 659 -17.57 66.18 -21.72
N GLN A 660 -18.42 65.67 -20.81
CA GLN A 660 -19.14 66.47 -19.82
C GLN A 660 -18.32 66.61 -18.52
N TYR A 661 -17.17 67.28 -18.64
CA TYR A 661 -16.17 67.34 -17.56
C TYR A 661 -16.68 67.94 -16.26
N ASP A 662 -17.56 68.96 -16.29
CA ASP A 662 -18.13 69.54 -15.07
C ASP A 662 -18.99 68.54 -14.31
N SER A 663 -19.78 67.73 -15.03
CA SER A 663 -20.56 66.65 -14.41
C SER A 663 -19.63 65.56 -13.87
N ALA A 664 -18.59 65.18 -14.63
CA ALA A 664 -17.61 64.20 -14.18
C ALA A 664 -16.95 64.62 -12.84
N LEU A 665 -16.50 65.88 -12.76
CA LEU A 665 -15.91 66.47 -11.55
C LEU A 665 -16.84 66.38 -10.34
N VAL A 666 -18.15 66.62 -10.51
CA VAL A 666 -19.12 66.50 -9.40
C VAL A 666 -19.13 65.07 -8.83
N TYR A 667 -19.18 64.06 -9.69
CA TYR A 667 -19.26 62.66 -9.25
C TYR A 667 -17.94 62.14 -8.69
N TYR A 668 -16.80 62.54 -9.25
CA TYR A 668 -15.50 62.22 -8.64
C TYR A 668 -15.34 62.88 -7.26
N ASN A 669 -15.77 64.13 -7.10
CA ASN A 669 -15.72 64.83 -5.80
C ASN A 669 -16.60 64.18 -4.73
N HIS A 670 -17.69 63.48 -5.10
CA HIS A 670 -18.46 62.70 -4.13
C HIS A 670 -17.65 61.57 -3.50
N ILE A 671 -16.67 61.01 -4.19
CA ILE A 671 -15.80 59.95 -3.65
C ILE A 671 -14.88 60.55 -2.58
N ILE A 672 -14.21 61.64 -2.94
CA ILE A 672 -13.25 62.34 -2.07
C ILE A 672 -13.93 62.90 -0.81
N SER A 673 -15.15 63.43 -0.95
CA SER A 673 -15.89 64.03 0.17
C SER A 673 -16.65 63.03 1.03
N LYS A 674 -17.26 61.98 0.46
CA LYS A 674 -18.13 61.05 1.20
C LYS A 674 -17.45 59.73 1.55
N TYR A 675 -16.41 59.33 0.83
CA TYR A 675 -15.71 58.06 1.01
C TYR A 675 -14.18 58.21 1.02
N PRO A 676 -13.60 59.12 1.84
CA PRO A 676 -12.16 59.43 1.79
C PRO A 676 -11.24 58.21 2.05
N ASN A 677 -11.73 57.15 2.68
CA ASN A 677 -10.95 55.94 2.96
C ASN A 677 -11.13 54.81 1.93
N THR A 678 -11.81 55.05 0.81
CA THR A 678 -11.98 54.03 -0.23
C THR A 678 -10.75 53.92 -1.15
N GLN A 679 -10.56 52.76 -1.76
CA GLN A 679 -9.49 52.53 -2.76
C GLN A 679 -9.67 53.42 -4.00
N TYR A 680 -10.89 53.81 -4.34
CA TYR A 680 -11.23 54.62 -5.52
C TYR A 680 -10.91 56.12 -5.40
N VAL A 681 -10.43 56.60 -4.25
CA VAL A 681 -10.05 58.02 -4.10
C VAL A 681 -8.93 58.38 -5.09
N PHE A 682 -7.96 57.49 -5.24
CA PHE A 682 -6.85 57.70 -6.16
C PHE A 682 -7.35 57.78 -7.61
N ASP A 683 -8.21 56.85 -8.02
CA ASP A 683 -8.83 56.86 -9.35
C ASP A 683 -9.68 58.12 -9.59
N ALA A 684 -10.41 58.57 -8.56
CA ALA A 684 -11.19 59.80 -8.62
C ALA A 684 -10.32 61.03 -8.84
N ILE A 685 -9.18 61.13 -8.14
CA ILE A 685 -8.22 62.23 -8.29
C ILE A 685 -7.60 62.23 -9.68
N ASN A 686 -7.26 61.07 -10.24
CA ASN A 686 -6.81 60.95 -11.63
C ASN A 686 -7.91 61.42 -12.60
N GLY A 687 -9.16 60.99 -12.40
CA GLY A 687 -10.30 61.44 -13.18
C GLY A 687 -10.48 62.97 -13.12
N ILE A 688 -10.32 63.57 -11.95
CA ILE A 688 -10.35 65.03 -11.74
C ILE A 688 -9.20 65.72 -12.47
N GLN A 689 -7.99 65.18 -12.38
CA GLN A 689 -6.83 65.68 -13.13
C GLN A 689 -7.11 65.66 -14.62
N TYR A 690 -7.60 64.55 -15.18
CA TYR A 690 -7.91 64.46 -16.61
C TYR A 690 -8.99 65.46 -17.02
N CYS A 691 -10.03 65.64 -16.22
CA CYS A 691 -11.05 66.65 -16.46
C CYS A 691 -10.44 68.06 -16.52
N TYR A 692 -9.55 68.40 -15.58
CA TYR A 692 -8.93 69.73 -15.55
C TYR A 692 -7.90 69.94 -16.65
N VAL A 693 -7.12 68.92 -17.01
CA VAL A 693 -6.21 68.96 -18.18
C VAL A 693 -7.00 69.15 -19.47
N ALA A 694 -8.10 68.41 -19.66
CA ALA A 694 -8.98 68.57 -20.82
C ALA A 694 -9.64 69.96 -20.89
N LYS A 695 -9.71 70.66 -19.74
CA LYS A 695 -10.20 72.04 -19.62
C LYS A 695 -9.08 73.09 -19.63
N ASP A 696 -7.83 72.70 -19.86
CA ASP A 696 -6.65 73.58 -19.84
C ASP A 696 -6.44 74.32 -18.50
N GLN A 697 -6.75 73.64 -17.39
CA GLN A 697 -6.67 74.18 -16.02
C GLN A 697 -6.00 73.21 -15.02
N PRO A 698 -4.79 72.67 -15.32
CA PRO A 698 -4.19 71.59 -14.53
C PRO A 698 -3.90 71.96 -13.07
N ASP A 699 -3.64 73.24 -12.75
CA ASP A 699 -3.40 73.70 -11.37
C ASP A 699 -4.60 73.49 -10.43
N ASN A 700 -5.83 73.45 -10.97
CA ASN A 700 -7.03 73.19 -10.17
C ASN A 700 -7.05 71.76 -9.60
N ALA A 701 -6.44 70.79 -10.30
CA ALA A 701 -6.33 69.42 -9.80
C ALA A 701 -5.44 69.34 -8.55
N ILE A 702 -4.37 70.13 -8.52
CA ILE A 702 -3.49 70.25 -7.34
C ILE A 702 -4.26 70.83 -6.15
N SER A 703 -5.08 71.86 -6.39
CA SER A 703 -5.91 72.48 -5.34
C SER A 703 -6.85 71.46 -4.69
N VAL A 704 -7.42 70.54 -5.48
CA VAL A 704 -8.26 69.45 -4.94
C VAL A 704 -7.44 68.50 -4.06
N ILE A 705 -6.23 68.15 -4.47
CA ILE A 705 -5.31 67.33 -3.67
C ILE A 705 -4.99 68.02 -2.34
N ASP A 706 -4.61 69.30 -2.38
CA ASP A 706 -4.25 70.06 -1.18
C ASP A 706 -5.41 70.14 -0.19
N ILE A 707 -6.63 70.38 -0.68
CA ILE A 707 -7.86 70.37 0.14
C ILE A 707 -8.10 68.97 0.73
N TYR A 708 -7.93 67.91 -0.06
CA TYR A 708 -8.12 66.54 0.40
C TYR A 708 -7.14 66.19 1.53
N ILE A 709 -5.85 66.47 1.36
CA ILE A 709 -4.81 66.18 2.33
C ILE A 709 -5.01 67.01 3.60
N SER A 710 -5.34 68.30 3.47
CA SER A 710 -5.59 69.17 4.61
C SER A 710 -6.76 68.70 5.47
N ASN A 711 -7.83 68.23 4.82
CA ASN A 711 -9.03 67.72 5.52
C ASN A 711 -8.86 66.28 6.03
N ASN A 712 -7.96 65.50 5.44
CA ASN A 712 -7.80 64.07 5.72
C ASN A 712 -6.32 63.68 5.92
N PRO A 713 -5.57 64.33 6.84
CA PRO A 713 -4.12 64.13 6.98
C PRO A 713 -3.73 62.73 7.48
N ASN A 714 -4.69 61.96 8.01
CA ASN A 714 -4.48 60.59 8.49
C ASN A 714 -5.17 59.55 7.60
N ALA A 715 -5.66 59.93 6.41
CA ALA A 715 -6.26 58.96 5.50
C ALA A 715 -5.22 57.94 5.04
N LYS A 716 -5.63 56.67 4.93
CA LYS A 716 -4.73 55.56 4.59
C LYS A 716 -4.04 55.69 3.23
N ASN A 717 -4.56 56.53 2.35
CA ASN A 717 -4.09 56.80 0.99
C ASN A 717 -3.50 58.20 0.85
N ALA A 718 -3.34 58.97 1.93
CA ALA A 718 -2.93 60.37 1.88
C ALA A 718 -1.50 60.53 1.32
N ASP A 719 -0.60 59.62 1.65
CA ASP A 719 0.74 59.54 1.07
C ASP A 719 0.71 59.22 -0.44
N GLN A 720 -0.12 58.26 -0.87
CA GLN A 720 -0.33 57.94 -2.28
C GLN A 720 -0.87 59.13 -3.07
N VAL A 721 -1.79 59.90 -2.48
CA VAL A 721 -2.35 61.10 -3.08
C VAL A 721 -1.30 62.24 -3.17
N LEU A 722 -0.45 62.41 -2.15
CA LEU A 722 0.67 63.35 -2.24
C LEU A 722 1.72 62.93 -3.26
N LEU A 723 1.98 61.63 -3.42
CA LEU A 723 2.89 61.15 -4.47
C LEU A 723 2.35 61.59 -5.84
N LYS A 724 1.03 61.47 -6.03
CA LYS A 724 0.35 61.91 -7.25
C LYS A 724 0.53 63.40 -7.51
N LYS A 725 0.50 64.25 -6.49
CA LYS A 725 0.77 65.70 -6.63
C LYS A 725 2.12 65.94 -7.31
N GLY A 726 3.17 65.25 -6.87
CA GLY A 726 4.49 65.31 -7.49
C GLY A 726 4.50 64.78 -8.92
N GLU A 727 3.82 63.66 -9.19
CA GLU A 727 3.70 63.08 -10.54
C GLU A 727 2.97 64.01 -11.51
N ILE A 728 1.94 64.71 -11.05
CA ILE A 728 1.21 65.71 -11.86
C ILE A 728 2.16 66.82 -12.24
N TYR A 729 2.89 67.41 -11.28
CA TYR A 729 3.88 68.44 -11.60
C TYR A 729 4.99 67.95 -12.53
N TYR A 730 5.45 66.70 -12.38
CA TYR A 730 6.41 66.10 -13.29
C TYR A 730 5.84 65.99 -14.71
N SER A 731 4.59 65.55 -14.85
CA SER A 731 3.91 65.44 -16.15
C SER A 731 3.64 66.79 -16.83
N LEU A 732 3.57 67.87 -16.04
CA LEU A 732 3.48 69.26 -16.53
C LEU A 732 4.87 69.88 -16.77
N GLU A 733 5.93 69.07 -16.77
CA GLU A 733 7.33 69.47 -16.90
C GLU A 733 7.79 70.51 -15.85
N SER A 734 7.00 70.69 -14.79
CA SER A 734 7.26 71.60 -13.68
C SER A 734 8.15 70.91 -12.64
N TYR A 735 9.33 70.46 -13.06
CA TYR A 735 10.21 69.59 -12.27
C TYR A 735 10.58 70.16 -10.90
N ALA A 736 10.76 71.49 -10.78
CA ALA A 736 11.04 72.13 -9.49
C ALA A 736 9.87 71.99 -8.50
N LYS A 737 8.62 72.16 -8.99
CA LYS A 737 7.41 71.94 -8.17
C LYS A 737 7.19 70.45 -7.88
N ALA A 738 7.58 69.57 -8.81
CA ALA A 738 7.54 68.12 -8.59
C ALA A 738 8.45 67.72 -7.42
N ILE A 739 9.69 68.21 -7.40
CA ILE A 739 10.62 68.01 -6.28
C ILE A 739 10.01 68.51 -4.97
N GLN A 740 9.39 69.70 -4.96
CA GLN A 740 8.71 70.22 -3.77
C GLN A 740 7.58 69.30 -3.29
N GLY A 741 6.73 68.81 -4.19
CA GLY A 741 5.63 67.90 -3.86
C GLY A 741 6.10 66.53 -3.32
N TYR A 742 7.13 65.95 -3.92
CA TYR A 742 7.74 64.71 -3.41
C TYR A 742 8.43 64.93 -2.05
N THR A 743 9.06 66.09 -1.85
CA THR A 743 9.66 66.47 -0.56
C THR A 743 8.59 66.65 0.52
N GLU A 744 7.42 67.21 0.15
CA GLU A 744 6.27 67.34 1.04
C GLU A 744 5.76 65.98 1.53
N LEU A 745 5.67 64.98 0.63
CA LEU A 745 5.36 63.59 1.02
C LEU A 745 6.35 63.06 2.05
N ILE A 746 7.65 63.23 1.80
CA ILE A 746 8.72 62.74 2.70
C ILE A 746 8.60 63.36 4.09
N ASN A 747 8.31 64.66 4.15
CA ASN A 747 8.22 65.40 5.41
C ASN A 747 6.94 65.07 6.19
N LEU A 748 5.80 64.94 5.52
CA LEU A 748 4.51 64.67 6.16
C LEU A 748 4.32 63.20 6.52
N TYR A 749 4.88 62.28 5.72
CA TYR A 749 4.75 60.82 5.90
C TYR A 749 6.11 60.11 5.87
N PRO A 750 7.03 60.40 6.82
CA PRO A 750 8.40 59.89 6.80
C PRO A 750 8.51 58.35 6.90
N ASN A 751 7.46 57.68 7.36
CA ASN A 751 7.38 56.22 7.46
C ASN A 751 6.60 55.57 6.30
N SER A 752 6.23 56.32 5.26
CA SER A 752 5.50 55.79 4.11
C SER A 752 6.35 54.76 3.34
N SER A 753 5.72 53.70 2.83
CA SER A 753 6.37 52.77 1.90
C SER A 753 6.67 53.40 0.54
N LEU A 754 6.16 54.60 0.25
CA LEU A 754 6.34 55.35 -1.00
C LEU A 754 7.51 56.33 -0.97
N ILE A 755 8.23 56.43 0.16
CA ILE A 755 9.48 57.21 0.26
C ILE A 755 10.49 56.87 -0.86
N PRO A 756 10.78 55.59 -1.20
CA PRO A 756 11.67 55.30 -2.32
C PRO A 756 11.12 55.80 -3.67
N ASN A 757 9.81 55.78 -3.90
CA ASN A 757 9.20 56.36 -5.11
C ASN A 757 9.41 57.87 -5.16
N ALA A 758 9.22 58.57 -4.04
CA ALA A 758 9.44 60.01 -3.95
C ALA A 758 10.92 60.36 -4.27
N TYR A 759 11.88 59.68 -3.67
CA TYR A 759 13.31 59.89 -3.98
C TYR A 759 13.66 59.52 -5.42
N TYR A 760 13.12 58.43 -5.96
CA TYR A 760 13.32 58.07 -7.36
C TYR A 760 12.86 59.19 -8.30
N TRP A 761 11.65 59.72 -8.08
CA TRP A 761 11.11 60.80 -8.91
C TRP A 761 11.75 62.16 -8.66
N ILE A 762 12.25 62.45 -7.45
CA ILE A 762 13.15 63.58 -7.22
C ILE A 762 14.39 63.43 -8.08
N GLY A 763 15.01 62.24 -8.10
CA GLY A 763 16.17 61.95 -8.93
C GLY A 763 15.91 62.16 -10.43
N LYS A 764 14.79 61.64 -10.93
CA LYS A 764 14.34 61.89 -12.32
C LYS A 764 14.08 63.37 -12.58
N SER A 765 13.46 64.09 -11.66
CA SER A 765 13.16 65.53 -11.81
C SER A 765 14.46 66.36 -11.84
N SER A 766 15.41 66.06 -10.95
CA SER A 766 16.73 66.69 -10.93
C SER A 766 17.51 66.39 -12.22
N GLN A 767 17.43 65.17 -12.75
CA GLN A 767 18.02 64.82 -14.04
C GLN A 767 17.44 65.68 -15.17
N MET A 768 16.12 65.86 -15.22
CA MET A 768 15.47 66.72 -16.24
C MET A 768 15.85 68.20 -16.10
N LEU A 769 16.23 68.65 -14.89
CA LEU A 769 16.75 69.99 -14.63
C LEU A 769 18.26 70.13 -14.88
N GLY A 770 18.96 69.05 -15.27
CA GLY A 770 20.41 69.03 -15.42
C GLY A 770 21.19 69.06 -14.10
N GLN A 771 20.53 68.79 -12.98
CA GLN A 771 21.12 68.73 -11.64
C GLN A 771 21.64 67.32 -11.37
N THR A 772 22.74 66.95 -12.03
CA THR A 772 23.27 65.58 -12.02
C THR A 772 23.64 65.08 -10.62
N ASP A 773 24.25 65.91 -9.78
CA ASP A 773 24.65 65.51 -8.42
C ASP A 773 23.44 65.16 -7.54
N ASP A 774 22.38 65.97 -7.62
CA ASP A 774 21.12 65.73 -6.87
C ASP A 774 20.41 64.46 -7.38
N ALA A 775 20.44 64.23 -8.69
CA ALA A 775 19.90 63.01 -9.29
C ALA A 775 20.64 61.77 -8.78
N VAL A 776 21.98 61.79 -8.82
CA VAL A 776 22.85 60.70 -8.34
C VAL A 776 22.62 60.44 -6.85
N ASN A 777 22.56 61.48 -6.02
CA ASN A 777 22.33 61.33 -4.58
C ASN A 777 20.97 60.70 -4.28
N SER A 778 19.93 61.12 -5.01
CA SER A 778 18.57 60.59 -4.86
C SER A 778 18.50 59.11 -5.25
N PHE A 779 19.07 58.72 -6.39
CA PHE A 779 19.11 57.31 -6.80
C PHE A 779 19.95 56.46 -5.85
N LYS A 780 21.12 56.94 -5.41
CA LYS A 780 21.96 56.25 -4.41
C LYS A 780 21.20 56.02 -3.09
N TYR A 781 20.37 56.98 -2.67
CA TYR A 781 19.52 56.79 -1.49
C TYR A 781 18.53 55.63 -1.67
N VAL A 782 17.86 55.55 -2.82
CA VAL A 782 16.92 54.44 -3.12
C VAL A 782 17.66 53.11 -3.17
N ILE A 783 18.80 53.05 -3.88
CA ILE A 783 19.62 51.84 -4.02
C ILE A 783 20.09 51.35 -2.65
N LYS A 784 20.64 52.25 -1.82
CA LYS A 784 21.20 51.89 -0.52
C LYS A 784 20.15 51.31 0.45
N ASN A 785 18.95 51.88 0.45
CA ASN A 785 17.93 51.54 1.46
C ASN A 785 16.87 50.54 0.94
N TYR A 786 16.72 50.40 -0.37
CA TYR A 786 15.60 49.66 -1.00
C TYR A 786 16.02 48.82 -2.21
N LEU A 787 17.26 48.34 -2.26
CA LEU A 787 17.83 47.58 -3.39
C LEU A 787 16.92 46.45 -3.90
N ASN A 788 16.32 45.69 -2.98
CA ASN A 788 15.50 44.50 -3.28
C ASN A 788 14.09 44.81 -3.81
N SER A 789 13.75 46.08 -4.02
CA SER A 789 12.47 46.52 -4.55
C SER A 789 12.54 46.81 -6.05
N GLU A 790 11.38 46.80 -6.74
CA GLU A 790 11.30 47.14 -8.16
C GLU A 790 11.85 48.55 -8.45
N ILE A 791 11.51 49.52 -7.60
CA ILE A 791 12.01 50.90 -7.70
C ILE A 791 13.51 51.00 -7.39
N GLY A 792 14.03 50.12 -6.52
CA GLY A 792 15.47 49.98 -6.24
C GLY A 792 16.27 49.59 -7.47
N VAL A 793 15.83 48.53 -8.17
CA VAL A 793 16.44 48.13 -9.45
C VAL A 793 16.23 49.21 -10.53
N GLY A 794 15.07 49.87 -10.54
CA GLY A 794 14.84 51.04 -11.41
C GLY A 794 15.86 52.15 -11.19
N ALA A 795 16.17 52.48 -9.92
CA ALA A 795 17.20 53.47 -9.57
C ALA A 795 18.61 53.04 -9.99
N VAL A 796 18.94 51.74 -9.90
CA VAL A 796 20.21 51.18 -10.40
C VAL A 796 20.36 51.43 -11.91
N LEU A 797 19.31 51.18 -12.69
CA LEU A 797 19.33 51.37 -14.13
C LEU A 797 19.47 52.84 -14.53
N GLU A 798 18.74 53.74 -13.85
CA GLU A 798 18.85 55.19 -14.10
C GLU A 798 20.23 55.72 -13.71
N LEU A 799 20.78 55.29 -12.57
CA LEU A 799 22.13 55.69 -12.15
C LEU A 799 23.20 55.11 -13.09
N GLY A 800 23.06 53.86 -13.51
CA GLY A 800 23.94 53.23 -14.50
C GLY A 800 23.94 53.98 -15.82
N LYS A 801 22.77 54.41 -16.29
CA LYS A 801 22.63 55.28 -17.47
C LYS A 801 23.35 56.61 -17.29
N ILE A 802 23.23 57.27 -16.14
CA ILE A 802 23.96 58.51 -15.84
C ILE A 802 25.48 58.27 -15.90
N TYR A 803 25.98 57.17 -15.33
CA TYR A 803 27.40 56.82 -15.43
C TYR A 803 27.83 56.57 -16.88
N GLU A 804 27.01 55.89 -17.67
CA GLU A 804 27.29 55.67 -19.10
C GLU A 804 27.27 56.94 -19.95
N GLU A 805 26.36 57.88 -19.67
CA GLU A 805 26.28 59.19 -20.33
C GLU A 805 27.49 60.08 -19.98
N ASN A 806 27.97 59.99 -18.73
CA ASN A 806 29.18 60.69 -18.26
C ASN A 806 30.49 59.97 -18.63
N ASN A 807 30.42 58.89 -19.42
CA ASN A 807 31.57 58.06 -19.81
C ASN A 807 32.32 57.38 -18.64
N GLU A 808 31.64 57.22 -17.49
CA GLU A 808 32.10 56.49 -16.30
C GLU A 808 31.76 55.00 -16.39
N LEU A 809 32.14 54.35 -17.49
CA LEU A 809 31.70 52.99 -17.84
C LEU A 809 32.05 51.94 -16.77
N LYS A 810 33.21 52.08 -16.11
CA LYS A 810 33.60 51.21 -15.01
C LYS A 810 32.67 51.32 -13.81
N ASN A 811 32.22 52.53 -13.45
CA ASN A 811 31.28 52.74 -12.36
C ASN A 811 29.92 52.09 -12.68
N ALA A 812 29.48 52.13 -13.94
CA ALA A 812 28.27 51.44 -14.39
C ALA A 812 28.41 49.91 -14.26
N VAL A 813 29.52 49.33 -14.72
CA VAL A 813 29.81 47.89 -14.62
C VAL A 813 29.86 47.43 -13.16
N ASP A 814 30.53 48.19 -12.30
CA ASP A 814 30.64 47.89 -10.87
C ASP A 814 29.28 47.97 -10.18
N LEU A 815 28.46 48.97 -10.52
CA LEU A 815 27.11 49.14 -10.02
C LEU A 815 26.20 47.95 -10.40
N TYR A 816 26.18 47.55 -11.67
CA TYR A 816 25.38 46.41 -12.11
C TYR A 816 25.88 45.10 -11.47
N SER A 817 27.20 44.88 -11.43
CA SER A 817 27.77 43.67 -10.84
C SER A 817 27.48 43.55 -9.34
N GLY A 818 27.64 44.64 -8.58
CA GLY A 818 27.31 44.67 -7.15
C GLY A 818 25.82 44.40 -6.90
N THR A 819 24.95 44.90 -7.78
CA THR A 819 23.50 44.68 -7.72
C THR A 819 23.13 43.23 -7.98
N ILE A 820 23.70 42.61 -9.04
CA ILE A 820 23.47 41.20 -9.39
C ILE A 820 23.94 40.28 -8.25
N ASN A 821 25.14 40.52 -7.71
CA ASN A 821 25.71 39.73 -6.62
C ASN A 821 24.88 39.81 -5.33
N SER A 822 24.21 40.94 -5.09
CA SER A 822 23.34 41.13 -3.93
C SER A 822 21.95 40.50 -4.11
N MET A 823 21.54 40.22 -5.35
CA MET A 823 20.19 39.75 -5.70
C MET A 823 20.21 38.67 -6.81
N PRO A 824 20.92 37.54 -6.64
CA PRO A 824 21.10 36.55 -7.70
C PRO A 824 19.80 35.89 -8.17
N ASP A 825 18.80 35.77 -7.29
CA ASP A 825 17.51 35.13 -7.60
C ASP A 825 16.46 36.12 -8.16
N SER A 826 16.83 37.38 -8.39
CA SER A 826 15.88 38.39 -8.86
C SER A 826 15.48 38.15 -10.31
N LYS A 827 14.17 38.27 -10.59
CA LYS A 827 13.63 38.22 -11.97
C LYS A 827 14.17 39.34 -12.88
N ARG A 828 14.83 40.35 -12.30
CA ARG A 828 15.45 41.49 -13.01
C ARG A 828 16.93 41.27 -13.35
N VAL A 829 17.54 40.16 -12.91
CA VAL A 829 18.95 39.82 -13.23
C VAL A 829 19.23 39.82 -14.74
N PRO A 830 18.36 39.28 -15.62
CA PRO A 830 18.62 39.27 -17.06
C PRO A 830 18.74 40.66 -17.68
N GLU A 831 18.00 41.62 -17.14
CA GLU A 831 18.07 43.02 -17.55
C GLU A 831 19.37 43.69 -17.12
N LEU A 832 19.76 43.48 -15.86
CA LEU A 832 21.01 44.00 -15.31
C LEU A 832 22.23 43.41 -16.01
N LEU A 833 22.23 42.11 -16.30
CA LEU A 833 23.28 41.45 -17.09
C LEU A 833 23.35 42.02 -18.50
N PHE A 834 22.21 42.27 -19.14
CA PHE A 834 22.18 42.89 -20.47
C PHE A 834 22.82 44.29 -20.45
N TYR A 835 22.41 45.17 -19.53
CA TYR A 835 23.00 46.52 -19.42
C TYR A 835 24.48 46.49 -19.00
N LYS A 836 24.88 45.54 -18.14
CA LYS A 836 26.29 45.27 -17.84
C LYS A 836 27.08 44.87 -19.09
N GLY A 837 26.55 43.96 -19.91
CA GLY A 837 27.17 43.56 -21.17
C GLY A 837 27.33 44.74 -22.14
N MET A 838 26.32 45.62 -22.22
CA MET A 838 26.40 46.86 -23.01
C MET A 838 27.47 47.82 -22.51
N ALA A 839 27.54 48.05 -21.19
CA ALA A 839 28.57 48.89 -20.57
C ALA A 839 29.98 48.31 -20.79
N LEU A 840 30.17 46.99 -20.63
CA LEU A 840 31.43 46.28 -20.90
C LEU A 840 31.84 46.40 -22.38
N LYS A 841 30.90 46.23 -23.31
CA LYS A 841 31.14 46.38 -24.75
C LYS A 841 31.65 47.79 -25.06
N ARG A 842 31.02 48.83 -24.49
CA ARG A 842 31.44 50.22 -24.63
C ARG A 842 32.79 50.50 -23.93
N ASN A 843 33.09 49.80 -22.84
CA ASN A 843 34.36 49.91 -22.12
C ASN A 843 35.53 49.22 -22.86
N GLY A 844 35.26 48.52 -23.97
CA GLY A 844 36.25 47.79 -24.76
C GLY A 844 36.55 46.37 -24.24
N GLU A 845 35.84 45.91 -23.20
CA GLU A 845 35.98 44.56 -22.63
C GLU A 845 35.11 43.56 -23.40
N ILE A 846 35.35 43.47 -24.71
CA ILE A 846 34.49 42.76 -25.67
C ILE A 846 34.28 41.29 -25.32
N GLN A 847 35.32 40.61 -24.83
CA GLN A 847 35.22 39.19 -24.48
C GLN A 847 34.32 38.96 -23.25
N ILE A 848 34.44 39.81 -22.23
CA ILE A 848 33.60 39.71 -21.02
C ILE A 848 32.17 40.12 -21.35
N ALA A 849 31.98 41.11 -22.23
CA ALA A 849 30.65 41.47 -22.74
C ALA A 849 29.99 40.28 -23.45
N TYR A 850 30.73 39.56 -24.31
CA TYR A 850 30.26 38.36 -24.99
C TYR A 850 29.81 37.29 -24.00
N GLU A 851 30.65 36.94 -23.02
CA GLU A 851 30.33 35.94 -21.99
C GLU A 851 29.10 36.35 -21.17
N THR A 852 28.98 37.65 -20.85
CA THR A 852 27.82 38.19 -20.13
C THR A 852 26.54 38.05 -20.95
N PHE A 853 26.57 38.33 -22.26
CA PHE A 853 25.40 38.16 -23.11
C PHE A 853 25.02 36.68 -23.30
N ASP A 854 26.02 35.79 -23.44
CA ASP A 854 25.81 34.35 -23.57
C ASP A 854 25.17 33.74 -22.31
N GLU A 855 25.55 34.23 -21.12
CA GLU A 855 24.90 33.90 -19.85
C GLU A 855 23.40 34.24 -19.89
N VAL A 856 23.04 35.42 -20.39
CA VAL A 856 21.63 35.84 -20.51
C VAL A 856 20.86 34.89 -21.44
N VAL A 857 21.44 34.54 -22.58
CA VAL A 857 20.82 33.67 -23.58
C VAL A 857 20.65 32.24 -23.07
N THR A 858 21.65 31.72 -22.36
CA THR A 858 21.69 30.33 -21.91
C THR A 858 20.74 30.08 -20.74
N TYR A 859 20.76 30.95 -19.73
CA TYR A 859 20.04 30.71 -18.47
C TYR A 859 18.66 31.39 -18.42
N TYR A 860 18.37 32.35 -19.29
CA TYR A 860 17.14 33.16 -19.23
C TYR A 860 16.38 33.22 -20.56
N VAL A 861 16.35 32.10 -21.27
CA VAL A 861 15.83 31.90 -22.64
C VAL A 861 14.46 32.55 -22.91
N GLN A 862 13.55 32.56 -21.94
CA GLN A 862 12.18 33.06 -22.11
C GLN A 862 12.05 34.59 -21.94
N THR A 863 13.14 35.31 -21.66
CA THR A 863 13.10 36.75 -21.39
C THR A 863 13.32 37.60 -22.64
N ILE A 864 12.77 38.81 -22.68
CA ILE A 864 13.05 39.77 -23.75
C ILE A 864 14.54 40.15 -23.80
N PHE A 865 15.23 40.10 -22.65
CA PHE A 865 16.67 40.40 -22.56
C PHE A 865 17.54 39.29 -23.15
N ALA A 866 17.11 38.03 -23.12
CA ALA A 866 17.78 36.96 -23.88
C ALA A 866 17.68 37.22 -25.39
N ALA A 867 16.54 37.72 -25.89
CA ALA A 867 16.43 38.11 -27.29
C ALA A 867 17.36 39.29 -27.66
N LYS A 868 17.41 40.33 -26.81
CA LYS A 868 18.32 41.47 -26.99
C LYS A 868 19.80 41.05 -26.92
N ALA A 869 20.17 40.22 -25.94
CA ALA A 869 21.52 39.70 -25.79
C ALA A 869 21.94 38.82 -26.98
N LYS A 870 21.04 37.94 -27.46
CA LYS A 870 21.28 37.11 -28.65
C LYS A 870 21.52 37.95 -29.91
N LEU A 871 20.79 39.06 -30.06
CA LEU A 871 21.02 40.00 -31.15
C LEU A 871 22.40 40.67 -31.03
N GLU A 872 22.77 41.14 -29.84
CA GLU A 872 24.10 41.74 -29.62
C GLU A 872 25.25 40.74 -29.85
N LEU A 873 25.11 39.48 -29.43
CA LEU A 873 26.06 38.42 -29.75
C LEU A 873 26.22 38.24 -31.26
N ALA A 874 25.11 38.21 -32.00
CA ALA A 874 25.17 38.08 -33.45
C ALA A 874 25.86 39.28 -34.12
N LEU A 875 25.65 40.50 -33.60
CA LEU A 875 26.35 41.68 -34.08
C LEU A 875 27.86 41.61 -33.80
N LEU A 876 28.26 41.11 -32.62
CA LEU A 876 29.67 40.85 -32.31
C LEU A 876 30.29 39.79 -33.24
N GLU A 877 29.54 38.75 -33.61
CA GLU A 877 30.00 37.75 -34.59
C GLU A 877 30.14 38.35 -36.01
N ILE A 878 29.22 39.24 -36.40
CA ILE A 878 29.35 40.00 -37.66
C ILE A 878 30.61 40.86 -37.65
N GLU A 879 30.89 41.57 -36.55
CA GLU A 879 32.11 42.37 -36.40
C GLU A 879 33.38 41.51 -36.50
N ARG A 880 33.33 40.27 -35.97
CA ARG A 880 34.38 39.25 -36.11
C ARG A 880 34.43 38.59 -37.50
N LYS A 881 33.51 38.94 -38.40
CA LYS A 881 33.30 38.33 -39.73
C LYS A 881 32.93 36.85 -39.68
N ASP A 882 32.45 36.35 -38.54
CA ASP A 882 31.85 35.02 -38.42
C ASP A 882 30.36 35.07 -38.78
N TYR A 883 30.11 35.24 -40.08
CA TYR A 883 28.76 35.36 -40.60
C TYR A 883 27.95 34.06 -40.44
N THR A 884 28.61 32.91 -40.26
CA THR A 884 27.94 31.62 -40.09
C THR A 884 27.28 31.56 -38.72
N ASN A 885 28.03 31.83 -37.65
CA ASN A 885 27.50 31.83 -36.29
C ASN A 885 26.51 32.97 -36.07
N ALA A 886 26.80 34.17 -36.60
CA ALA A 886 25.83 35.26 -36.62
C ALA A 886 24.49 34.83 -37.26
N GLY A 887 24.55 34.14 -38.39
CA GLY A 887 23.36 33.71 -39.12
C GLY A 887 22.48 32.73 -38.34
N ILE A 888 23.07 31.85 -37.52
CA ILE A 888 22.32 30.90 -36.68
C ILE A 888 21.51 31.66 -35.64
N LEU A 889 22.15 32.58 -34.90
CA LEU A 889 21.49 33.37 -33.85
C LEU A 889 20.39 34.28 -34.42
N LEU A 890 20.63 34.90 -35.56
CA LEU A 890 19.72 35.87 -36.19
C LEU A 890 18.49 35.20 -36.81
N ARG A 891 18.65 34.04 -37.43
CA ARG A 891 17.55 33.31 -38.05
C ARG A 891 16.47 32.95 -37.03
N GLU A 892 16.89 32.43 -35.89
CA GLU A 892 15.97 32.05 -34.80
C GLU A 892 15.14 33.24 -34.32
N LEU A 893 15.77 34.39 -34.12
CA LEU A 893 15.07 35.62 -33.70
C LEU A 893 14.11 36.13 -34.78
N GLY A 894 14.56 36.16 -36.04
CA GLY A 894 13.75 36.63 -37.16
C GLY A 894 12.52 35.76 -37.40
N GLU A 895 12.62 34.44 -37.30
CA GLU A 895 11.52 33.51 -37.53
C GLU A 895 10.47 33.52 -36.41
N ASN A 896 10.89 33.75 -35.16
CA ASN A 896 10.04 33.59 -33.97
C ASN A 896 9.48 34.89 -33.37
N ARG A 897 9.88 36.05 -33.89
CA ARG A 897 9.43 37.36 -33.37
C ARG A 897 8.82 38.23 -34.46
N ASN A 898 7.85 39.05 -34.07
CA ASN A 898 7.14 39.99 -34.94
C ASN A 898 7.33 41.47 -34.52
N ASP A 899 8.31 41.73 -33.65
CA ASP A 899 8.63 43.07 -33.14
C ASP A 899 9.90 43.65 -33.79
N ASP A 900 10.34 44.82 -33.33
CA ASP A 900 11.53 45.52 -33.85
C ASP A 900 12.81 44.66 -33.78
N ILE A 901 12.97 43.86 -32.70
CA ILE A 901 14.10 42.93 -32.55
C ILE A 901 14.06 41.87 -33.66
N GLY A 902 12.87 41.33 -33.96
CA GLY A 902 12.68 40.39 -35.07
C GLY A 902 13.00 41.01 -36.43
N ALA A 903 12.59 42.27 -36.65
CA ALA A 903 12.88 43.01 -37.88
C ALA A 903 14.38 43.25 -38.06
N GLN A 904 15.06 43.71 -37.01
CA GLN A 904 16.50 43.92 -36.97
C GLN A 904 17.26 42.61 -37.21
N ALA A 905 16.90 41.54 -36.50
CA ALA A 905 17.55 40.24 -36.64
C ALA A 905 17.39 39.68 -38.05
N GLN A 906 16.20 39.76 -38.64
CA GLN A 906 15.93 39.30 -39.99
C GLN A 906 16.73 40.09 -41.05
N TYR A 907 16.91 41.40 -40.87
CA TYR A 907 17.76 42.21 -41.73
C TYR A 907 19.22 41.74 -41.66
N PHE A 908 19.78 41.65 -40.46
CA PHE A 908 21.17 41.22 -40.28
C PHE A 908 21.40 39.78 -40.73
N TYR A 909 20.39 38.89 -40.62
CA TYR A 909 20.46 37.54 -41.19
C TYR A 909 20.67 37.58 -42.71
N GLY A 910 19.91 38.44 -43.40
CA GLY A 910 20.08 38.68 -44.83
C GLY A 910 21.45 39.27 -45.18
N VAL A 911 21.97 40.19 -44.35
CA VAL A 911 23.33 40.72 -44.49
C VAL A 911 24.37 39.61 -44.35
N SER A 912 24.30 38.78 -43.31
CA SER A 912 25.22 37.66 -43.08
C SER A 912 25.23 36.67 -44.25
N LEU A 913 24.07 36.35 -44.83
CA LEU A 913 23.98 35.49 -46.02
C LEU A 913 24.63 36.12 -47.26
N PHE A 914 24.45 37.43 -47.45
CA PHE A 914 25.05 38.15 -48.57
C PHE A 914 26.59 38.15 -48.48
N GLU A 915 27.14 38.38 -47.28
CA GLU A 915 28.58 38.35 -47.03
C GLU A 915 29.17 36.93 -47.19
N GLN A 916 28.40 35.88 -46.88
CA GLN A 916 28.75 34.48 -47.18
C GLN A 916 28.69 34.13 -48.68
N GLY A 917 28.22 35.04 -49.55
CA GLY A 917 28.03 34.78 -50.98
C GLY A 917 26.73 34.07 -51.34
N LYS A 918 25.88 33.74 -50.36
CA LYS A 918 24.56 33.08 -50.53
C LYS A 918 23.50 34.09 -50.96
N THR A 919 23.72 34.72 -52.11
CA THR A 919 22.99 35.92 -52.56
C THR A 919 21.49 35.66 -52.74
N THR A 920 21.08 34.48 -53.23
CA THR A 920 19.66 34.13 -53.42
C THR A 920 18.92 33.93 -52.08
N GLU A 921 19.59 33.34 -51.10
CA GLU A 921 19.04 33.20 -49.74
C GLU A 921 18.96 34.56 -49.05
N ALA A 922 19.97 35.42 -49.24
CA ALA A 922 19.97 36.79 -48.73
C ALA A 922 18.77 37.59 -49.27
N ILE A 923 18.46 37.47 -50.57
CA ILE A 923 17.26 38.10 -51.16
C ILE A 923 16.00 37.62 -50.46
N SER A 924 15.85 36.30 -50.25
CA SER A 924 14.68 35.73 -49.58
C SER A 924 14.54 36.28 -48.15
N ALA A 925 15.64 36.32 -47.40
CA ALA A 925 15.66 36.84 -46.04
C ALA A 925 15.32 38.34 -45.97
N LEU A 926 15.84 39.17 -46.88
CA LEU A 926 15.59 40.61 -46.92
C LEU A 926 14.18 40.95 -47.45
N VAL A 927 13.61 40.16 -48.35
CA VAL A 927 12.22 40.28 -48.78
C VAL A 927 11.26 39.96 -47.64
N ARG A 928 11.63 39.03 -46.74
CA ARG A 928 10.84 38.75 -45.53
C ARG A 928 10.72 39.99 -44.62
N VAL A 929 11.79 40.80 -44.49
CA VAL A 929 11.71 42.08 -43.76
C VAL A 929 10.60 42.97 -44.34
N ARG A 930 10.52 43.03 -45.68
CA ARG A 930 9.52 43.86 -46.37
C ARG A 930 8.09 43.38 -46.22
N SER A 931 7.87 42.07 -46.14
CA SER A 931 6.53 41.48 -46.10
C SER A 931 5.99 41.33 -44.69
N VAL A 932 6.82 40.88 -43.75
CA VAL A 932 6.43 40.59 -42.37
C VAL A 932 6.59 41.82 -41.47
N PHE A 933 7.64 42.64 -41.69
CA PHE A 933 8.05 43.72 -40.80
C PHE A 933 7.88 45.11 -41.45
N SER A 934 6.90 45.27 -42.34
CA SER A 934 6.67 46.51 -43.09
C SER A 934 6.37 47.75 -42.24
N GLY A 935 5.98 47.57 -40.98
CA GLY A 935 5.77 48.65 -40.01
C GLY A 935 7.05 49.27 -39.44
N TYR A 936 8.22 48.65 -39.64
CA TYR A 936 9.52 49.12 -39.12
C TYR A 936 10.34 49.78 -40.23
N ASP A 937 10.14 51.08 -40.45
CA ASP A 937 10.64 51.81 -41.62
C ASP A 937 12.17 51.75 -41.78
N GLU A 938 12.92 51.85 -40.68
CA GLU A 938 14.38 51.79 -40.70
C GLU A 938 14.88 50.46 -41.30
N TRP A 939 14.44 49.33 -40.75
CA TRP A 939 14.85 47.99 -41.20
C TRP A 939 14.31 47.66 -42.58
N TYR A 940 13.10 48.12 -42.91
CA TYR A 940 12.52 48.02 -44.24
C TYR A 940 13.42 48.70 -45.29
N SER A 941 13.82 49.94 -45.04
CA SER A 941 14.62 50.73 -45.97
C SER A 941 16.06 50.23 -46.08
N LYS A 942 16.68 49.84 -44.96
CA LYS A 942 17.98 49.15 -44.97
C LYS A 942 17.94 47.85 -45.77
N SER A 943 16.84 47.10 -45.69
CA SER A 943 16.67 45.84 -46.44
C SER A 943 16.56 46.08 -47.94
N LEU A 944 15.83 47.12 -48.38
CA LEU A 944 15.79 47.52 -49.79
C LEU A 944 17.18 47.89 -50.32
N LEU A 945 17.95 48.65 -49.55
CA LEU A 945 19.31 49.03 -49.93
C LEU A 945 20.18 47.79 -50.15
N LYS A 946 20.18 46.85 -49.20
CA LYS A 946 20.95 45.61 -49.30
C LYS A 946 20.41 44.65 -50.37
N LEU A 947 19.11 44.65 -50.66
CA LEU A 947 18.54 43.93 -51.81
C LEU A 947 19.08 44.47 -53.13
N GLY A 948 19.21 45.80 -53.25
CA GLY A 948 19.88 46.42 -54.38
C GLY A 948 21.30 45.85 -54.58
N ASP A 949 22.09 45.78 -53.50
CA ASP A 949 23.43 45.18 -53.52
C ASP A 949 23.41 43.71 -53.96
N CYS A 950 22.41 42.92 -53.51
CA CYS A 950 22.23 41.53 -53.94
C CYS A 950 21.99 41.43 -55.45
N TYR A 951 21.10 42.27 -55.99
CA TYR A 951 20.82 42.29 -57.44
C TYR A 951 22.01 42.76 -58.26
N VAL A 952 22.81 43.72 -57.77
CA VAL A 952 24.08 44.10 -58.41
C VAL A 952 25.01 42.88 -58.51
N LYS A 953 25.15 42.11 -57.42
CA LYS A 953 26.00 40.90 -57.38
C LYS A 953 25.52 39.79 -58.32
N LEU A 954 24.21 39.74 -58.61
CA LEU A 954 23.61 38.84 -59.60
C LEU A 954 23.58 39.41 -61.04
N ASN A 955 24.17 40.60 -61.26
CA ASN A 955 24.15 41.33 -62.52
C ASN A 955 22.73 41.71 -63.02
N ASP A 956 21.76 41.83 -62.11
CA ASP A 956 20.39 42.26 -62.40
C ASP A 956 20.24 43.76 -62.13
N LYS A 957 20.70 44.57 -63.09
CA LYS A 957 20.72 46.03 -62.97
C LYS A 957 19.32 46.65 -62.85
N ASN A 958 18.29 46.03 -63.41
CA ASN A 958 16.94 46.60 -63.39
C ASN A 958 16.34 46.52 -61.98
N ASN A 959 16.37 45.33 -61.38
CA ASN A 959 15.89 45.16 -60.01
C ASN A 959 16.75 45.95 -59.01
N ALA A 960 18.06 46.04 -59.21
CA ALA A 960 18.93 46.87 -58.37
C ALA A 960 18.53 48.37 -58.40
N LYS A 961 18.25 48.91 -59.60
CA LYS A 961 17.78 50.30 -59.76
C LYS A 961 16.46 50.54 -59.06
N ASP A 962 15.53 49.60 -59.15
CA ASP A 962 14.22 49.71 -58.52
C ASP A 962 14.31 49.71 -56.99
N MET A 963 15.17 48.86 -56.42
CA MET A 963 15.41 48.84 -54.98
C MET A 963 16.01 50.17 -54.48
N TYR A 964 17.04 50.70 -55.14
CA TYR A 964 17.64 51.98 -54.74
C TYR A 964 16.67 53.17 -54.89
N ARG A 965 15.88 53.21 -55.98
CA ARG A 965 14.83 54.23 -56.16
C ARG A 965 13.77 54.17 -55.06
N ALA A 966 13.41 52.96 -54.62
CA ALA A 966 12.47 52.78 -53.52
C ALA A 966 13.01 53.37 -52.20
N VAL A 967 14.31 53.22 -51.91
CA VAL A 967 14.95 53.89 -50.75
C VAL A 967 14.92 55.41 -50.91
N ILE A 968 15.38 55.95 -52.04
CA ILE A 968 15.42 57.41 -52.30
C ILE A 968 14.03 58.06 -52.17
N LYS A 969 12.98 57.36 -52.60
CA LYS A 969 11.60 57.87 -52.50
C LYS A 969 11.16 58.07 -51.04
N ARG A 970 11.57 57.17 -50.14
CA ARG A 970 11.25 57.21 -48.71
C ARG A 970 12.19 58.14 -47.95
N HIS A 971 13.46 58.13 -48.32
CA HIS A 971 14.56 58.80 -47.66
C HIS A 971 15.21 59.83 -48.61
N LYS A 972 14.59 60.99 -48.82
CA LYS A 972 15.09 61.94 -49.84
C LYS A 972 16.36 62.71 -49.42
N ASN A 973 16.50 63.02 -48.12
CA ASN A 973 17.49 63.98 -47.62
C ASN A 973 18.36 63.45 -46.47
N ASP A 974 18.20 62.20 -46.07
CA ASP A 974 19.02 61.57 -45.02
C ASP A 974 20.17 60.73 -45.62
N GLU A 975 20.91 60.06 -44.74
CA GLU A 975 22.09 59.26 -45.10
C GLU A 975 21.74 58.06 -45.99
N LEU A 976 20.64 57.35 -45.72
CA LEU A 976 20.21 56.19 -46.51
C LEU A 976 19.84 56.60 -47.94
N GLY A 977 19.19 57.76 -48.08
CA GLY A 977 18.90 58.37 -49.38
C GLY A 977 20.13 58.72 -50.19
N LYS A 978 21.11 59.34 -49.55
CA LYS A 978 22.39 59.71 -50.17
C LYS A 978 23.17 58.48 -50.59
N GLU A 979 23.22 57.45 -49.74
CA GLU A 979 23.89 56.18 -50.05
C GLU A 979 23.23 55.47 -51.24
N ALA A 980 21.89 55.40 -51.26
CA ALA A 980 21.14 54.81 -52.37
C ALA A 980 21.37 55.56 -53.69
N ASN A 981 21.39 56.89 -53.68
CA ASN A 981 21.73 57.71 -54.86
C ASN A 981 23.15 57.44 -55.36
N GLN A 982 24.12 57.31 -54.44
CA GLN A 982 25.50 57.00 -54.80
C GLN A 982 25.62 55.61 -55.43
N LYS A 983 24.96 54.59 -54.86
CA LYS A 983 24.94 53.22 -55.41
C LYS A 983 24.22 53.17 -56.76
N LEU A 984 23.13 53.92 -56.93
CA LEU A 984 22.39 54.05 -58.19
C LEU A 984 23.24 54.69 -59.30
N GLY A 985 24.06 55.69 -58.97
CA GLY A 985 24.96 56.35 -59.93
C GLY A 985 26.13 55.47 -60.39
N LYS A 986 26.45 54.39 -59.67
CA LYS A 986 27.53 53.43 -60.01
C LYS A 986 27.05 52.27 -60.91
N LEU A 987 25.75 52.16 -61.16
CA LEU A 987 25.11 51.09 -61.95
C LEU A 987 24.97 51.41 -63.44
#